data_AF-A0A439CNC2-F1
#
_entry.id   AF-A0A439CNC2-F1
#
_cell.length_a   1.000
_cell.length_b   1.000
_cell.length_c   1.000
_cell.angle_alpha   90.00
_cell.angle_beta   90.00
_cell.angle_gamma   90.00
#
_symmetry.space_group_name_H-M   'P 1'
#
loop_
_entity.id
_entity.type
_entity.pdbx_description
1 polymer ?
#
loop_
_entity_poly.entity_id
_entity_poly.type
_entity_poly.pdbx_seq_one_letter_code
_entity_poly.pdbx_strand_id
1 'polypeptide(L)'
;MAQEHIPTHNHTNGDTRSKYSKDEIHERARNVLQIAASNCDRNSGLILEYSLALSNFLLSGFLPADLDFTAADSVTNILAEAFDTERAAAGPTPFSIIDVDDTANAITSLKLLGRNDSAAKALEALLEGIQSNIYRELSFSANCNVLLALLSQDTPRDYNAQITNSIEALCDVWWTAIGRIKPKGNLSSLHPTLQFVRAALRLVELTENGGLPAFGDIVAKSRVAICLYQACFRTLLEQAENGSWNSSVADTAHGILILSEARRFDLFRETREQIDSAIDRAVKFLGYSKTTSEGSSAQKISYGAPLLAEAFRFASLKASANPPEAFIGSSLREDTSAIPKLIKLWRYTPLFASIPEWQIRASMIEGTLFRPVVRARRLNIFTRKGVEEDKYFDIIPVAWPTCNNRTRTFAPSCFLFEGMMAALLNYQVDEWIEAVAGVNYAGNIPELRKLIDATIVSISEEKSPNGVYDTLWQESAANGISESTNGSPVNGTTNGGHSAIDEASRREVLVPLTKFVTHALKHPAILSASAWDQKNVTCELRIYLQTHVTQSEDNELLKQRQFTDGVMREHFFRWVRTTSADHTSATYTFNFISALLGSWIENGEDCFPSTQEKYYAAAACQHLAAMCRMYNDHGSAVRDHDEANVNSVDFPEFGPR
;
A
#
# COMPACT_ATOMS: atom_id res chain seq x y z
N MET A 1 51.38 10.68 11.93
CA MET A 1 52.14 9.64 11.20
C MET A 1 51.24 8.43 11.05
N ALA A 2 50.59 8.33 9.90
CA ALA A 2 50.06 7.13 9.25
C ALA A 2 49.42 7.66 7.95
N GLN A 3 50.18 7.61 6.86
CA GLN A 3 49.75 8.02 5.53
C GLN A 3 48.90 6.89 4.94
N GLU A 4 47.62 7.14 4.69
CA GLU A 4 46.82 6.31 3.81
C GLU A 4 47.05 6.73 2.35
N HIS A 5 47.44 5.77 1.54
CA HIS A 5 47.60 5.90 0.10
C HIS A 5 46.25 6.20 -0.55
N ILE A 6 46.13 7.39 -1.15
CA ILE A 6 45.07 7.74 -2.10
C ILE A 6 45.49 7.20 -3.48
N PRO A 7 44.76 6.26 -4.10
CA PRO A 7 44.95 5.98 -5.52
C PRO A 7 44.17 7.02 -6.33
N THR A 8 44.91 7.75 -7.15
CA THR A 8 44.40 8.67 -8.17
C THR A 8 43.41 7.97 -9.09
N HIS A 9 42.15 8.41 -9.09
CA HIS A 9 41.14 8.05 -10.09
C HIS A 9 41.55 8.61 -11.45
N ASN A 10 42.08 7.75 -12.32
CA ASN A 10 42.08 8.02 -13.75
C ASN A 10 40.64 7.88 -14.27
N HIS A 11 40.06 9.01 -14.66
CA HIS A 11 38.86 9.07 -15.50
C HIS A 11 39.18 8.45 -16.86
N THR A 12 38.90 7.17 -17.03
CA THR A 12 38.65 6.59 -18.35
C THR A 12 37.16 6.64 -18.61
N ASN A 13 36.74 7.60 -19.44
CA ASN A 13 35.46 7.55 -20.16
C ASN A 13 35.45 6.25 -20.99
N GLY A 14 34.89 5.19 -20.41
CA GLY A 14 34.62 3.94 -21.09
C GLY A 14 33.23 4.02 -21.72
N ASP A 15 33.24 4.08 -23.04
CA ASP A 15 32.09 4.07 -23.95
C ASP A 15 31.01 3.05 -23.53
N THR A 16 29.86 3.56 -23.11
CA THR A 16 28.70 2.85 -22.57
C THR A 16 27.86 2.24 -23.69
N ARG A 17 28.35 1.19 -24.36
CA ARG A 17 27.54 0.41 -25.30
C ARG A 17 27.19 -0.95 -24.69
N SER A 18 25.89 -1.27 -24.70
CA SER A 18 25.37 -2.64 -24.52
C SER A 18 26.24 -3.62 -25.30
N LYS A 19 26.60 -4.75 -24.69
CA LYS A 19 27.35 -5.83 -25.34
C LYS A 19 26.66 -6.34 -26.61
N TYR A 20 25.33 -6.19 -26.68
CA TYR A 20 24.53 -6.56 -27.83
C TYR A 20 24.21 -5.32 -28.66
N SER A 21 24.49 -5.39 -29.96
CA SER A 21 23.96 -4.44 -30.94
C SER A 21 22.44 -4.58 -31.09
N LYS A 22 21.76 -3.55 -31.61
CA LYS A 22 20.31 -3.61 -31.90
C LYS A 22 19.97 -4.79 -32.82
N ASP A 23 20.81 -5.03 -33.81
CA ASP A 23 20.64 -6.13 -34.78
C ASP A 23 20.82 -7.50 -34.12
N GLU A 24 21.78 -7.65 -33.19
CA GLU A 24 21.93 -8.89 -32.40
C GLU A 24 20.72 -9.16 -31.51
N ILE A 25 20.13 -8.14 -30.89
CA ILE A 25 18.92 -8.32 -30.06
C ILE A 25 17.77 -8.84 -30.93
N HIS A 26 17.59 -8.26 -32.12
CA HIS A 26 16.60 -8.70 -33.10
C HIS A 26 16.86 -10.14 -33.59
N GLU A 27 18.09 -10.46 -33.98
CA GLU A 27 18.46 -11.82 -34.42
C GLU A 27 18.26 -12.88 -33.32
N ARG A 28 18.63 -12.57 -32.08
CA ARG A 28 18.45 -13.50 -30.96
C ARG A 28 16.98 -13.68 -30.58
N ALA A 29 16.19 -12.61 -30.59
CA ALA A 29 14.76 -12.69 -30.35
C ALA A 29 14.06 -13.59 -31.41
N ARG A 30 14.45 -13.44 -32.68
CA ARG A 30 13.98 -14.32 -33.77
C ARG A 30 14.29 -15.79 -33.51
N ASN A 31 15.54 -16.09 -33.16
CA ASN A 31 15.96 -17.46 -32.87
C ASN A 31 15.18 -18.07 -31.69
N VAL A 32 15.01 -17.32 -30.60
CA VAL A 32 14.23 -17.76 -29.43
C VAL A 32 12.78 -18.07 -29.83
N LEU A 33 12.15 -17.19 -30.61
CA LEU A 33 10.77 -17.39 -31.05
C LEU A 33 10.62 -18.59 -32.01
N GLN A 34 11.56 -18.78 -32.93
CA GLN A 34 11.58 -19.93 -33.84
C GLN A 34 11.75 -21.26 -33.11
N ILE A 35 12.59 -21.30 -32.07
CA ILE A 35 12.76 -22.48 -31.21
C ILE A 35 11.46 -22.75 -30.44
N ALA A 36 10.83 -21.71 -29.88
CA ALA A 36 9.56 -21.84 -29.18
C ALA A 36 8.46 -22.39 -30.10
N ALA A 37 8.34 -21.84 -31.31
CA ALA A 37 7.41 -22.30 -32.33
C ALA A 37 7.65 -23.77 -32.70
N SER A 38 8.90 -24.13 -33.01
CA SER A 38 9.29 -25.51 -33.36
C SER A 38 9.01 -26.51 -32.24
N ASN A 39 9.18 -26.10 -30.99
CA ASN A 39 8.87 -26.94 -29.83
C ASN A 39 7.35 -27.12 -29.66
N CYS A 40 6.57 -26.04 -29.86
CA CYS A 40 5.11 -26.08 -29.84
C CYS A 40 4.54 -26.99 -30.94
N ASP A 41 5.09 -26.95 -32.16
CA ASP A 41 4.69 -27.84 -33.25
C ASP A 41 4.89 -29.32 -32.91
N ARG A 42 5.93 -29.64 -32.13
CA ARG A 42 6.24 -31.00 -31.68
C ARG A 42 5.42 -31.42 -30.47
N ASN A 43 5.00 -30.46 -29.66
CA ASN A 43 4.22 -30.68 -28.44
C ASN A 43 3.31 -29.48 -28.19
N SER A 44 2.02 -29.65 -28.52
CA SER A 44 0.99 -28.62 -28.33
C SER A 44 0.81 -28.21 -26.85
N GLY A 45 1.32 -28.99 -25.90
CA GLY A 45 1.40 -28.59 -24.49
C GLY A 45 2.39 -27.46 -24.19
N LEU A 46 3.23 -27.05 -25.15
CA LEU A 46 4.18 -25.94 -25.02
C LEU A 46 3.67 -24.62 -25.64
N ILE A 47 2.41 -24.60 -26.04
CA ILE A 47 1.74 -23.41 -26.59
C ILE A 47 1.78 -22.21 -25.64
N LEU A 48 1.84 -22.49 -24.33
CA LEU A 48 2.00 -21.49 -23.28
C LEU A 48 3.36 -20.79 -23.33
N GLU A 49 4.44 -21.55 -23.49
CA GLU A 49 5.79 -20.99 -23.50
C GLU A 49 5.99 -20.12 -24.73
N TYR A 50 5.41 -20.54 -25.85
CA TYR A 50 5.34 -19.75 -27.07
C TYR A 50 4.51 -18.47 -26.88
N SER A 51 3.29 -18.56 -26.34
CA SER A 51 2.42 -17.39 -26.17
C SER A 51 3.01 -16.37 -25.19
N LEU A 52 3.66 -16.81 -24.10
CA LEU A 52 4.38 -15.92 -23.19
C LEU A 52 5.59 -15.27 -23.86
N ALA A 53 6.40 -16.02 -24.61
CA ALA A 53 7.55 -15.44 -25.29
C ALA A 53 7.11 -14.38 -26.31
N LEU A 54 6.10 -14.71 -27.12
CA LEU A 54 5.55 -13.83 -28.15
C LEU A 54 4.93 -12.56 -27.55
N SER A 55 4.04 -12.70 -26.56
CA SER A 55 3.38 -11.54 -25.92
C SER A 55 4.41 -10.60 -25.31
N ASN A 56 5.46 -11.14 -24.68
CA ASN A 56 6.51 -10.32 -24.07
C ASN A 56 7.38 -9.58 -25.08
N PHE A 57 7.69 -10.18 -26.23
CA PHE A 57 8.38 -9.45 -27.29
C PHE A 57 7.51 -8.30 -27.83
N LEU A 58 6.25 -8.57 -28.15
CA LEU A 58 5.34 -7.57 -28.70
C LEU A 58 5.12 -6.42 -27.70
N LEU A 59 4.84 -6.73 -26.44
CA LEU A 59 4.65 -5.74 -25.37
C LEU A 59 5.92 -4.92 -25.06
N SER A 60 7.10 -5.43 -25.41
CA SER A 60 8.38 -4.71 -25.24
C SER A 60 8.77 -3.90 -26.47
N GLY A 61 7.87 -3.77 -27.46
CA GLY A 61 8.05 -2.94 -28.65
C GLY A 61 8.78 -3.60 -29.81
N PHE A 62 8.82 -4.95 -29.87
CA PHE A 62 9.16 -5.63 -31.11
C PHE A 62 7.99 -5.54 -32.09
N LEU A 63 8.28 -5.19 -33.34
CA LEU A 63 7.30 -5.27 -34.41
C LEU A 63 7.26 -6.70 -34.97
N PRO A 64 6.15 -7.16 -35.57
CA PRO A 64 6.11 -8.47 -36.22
C PRO A 64 7.22 -8.66 -37.28
N ALA A 65 7.58 -7.58 -37.98
CA ALA A 65 8.69 -7.57 -38.93
C ALA A 65 10.07 -7.78 -38.28
N ASP A 66 10.25 -7.34 -37.02
CA ASP A 66 11.50 -7.56 -36.27
C ASP A 66 11.70 -9.05 -35.92
N LEU A 67 10.60 -9.83 -35.87
CA LEU A 67 10.56 -11.20 -35.36
C LEU A 67 10.56 -12.28 -36.46
N ASP A 68 10.66 -11.90 -37.74
CA ASP A 68 10.61 -12.83 -38.89
C ASP A 68 9.42 -13.81 -38.78
N PHE A 69 8.23 -13.23 -38.72
CA PHE A 69 7.00 -13.92 -38.35
C PHE A 69 6.61 -15.06 -39.29
N THR A 70 7.25 -15.24 -40.46
CA THR A 70 6.93 -16.35 -41.38
C THR A 70 7.07 -17.74 -40.76
N ALA A 71 7.97 -17.94 -39.79
CA ALA A 71 8.09 -19.20 -39.05
C ALA A 71 7.18 -19.30 -37.82
N ALA A 72 6.67 -18.16 -37.34
CA ALA A 72 5.78 -18.03 -36.18
C ALA A 72 4.29 -17.99 -36.60
N ASP A 73 4.01 -17.64 -37.85
CA ASP A 73 2.67 -17.53 -38.42
C ASP A 73 1.96 -18.87 -38.44
N SER A 74 2.67 -19.98 -38.65
CA SER A 74 2.08 -21.33 -38.55
C SER A 74 1.56 -21.63 -37.14
N VAL A 75 2.34 -21.36 -36.09
CA VAL A 75 1.95 -21.60 -34.69
C VAL A 75 0.90 -20.60 -34.21
N THR A 76 0.95 -19.37 -34.70
CA THR A 76 -0.09 -18.37 -34.43
C THR A 76 -1.39 -18.68 -35.17
N ASN A 77 -1.32 -19.25 -36.38
CA ASN A 77 -2.50 -19.77 -37.06
C ASN A 77 -3.05 -21.00 -36.33
N ILE A 78 -2.21 -21.89 -35.79
CA ILE A 78 -2.65 -22.99 -34.91
C ILE A 78 -3.36 -22.44 -33.66
N LEU A 79 -2.84 -21.39 -33.03
CA LEU A 79 -3.50 -20.70 -31.93
C LEU A 79 -4.87 -20.14 -32.35
N ALA A 80 -4.96 -19.46 -33.49
CA ALA A 80 -6.22 -18.90 -33.98
C ALA A 80 -7.24 -20.00 -34.35
N GLU A 81 -6.81 -21.05 -35.06
CA GLU A 81 -7.64 -22.20 -35.45
C GLU A 81 -8.14 -23.00 -34.23
N ALA A 82 -7.34 -23.08 -33.17
CA ALA A 82 -7.75 -23.72 -31.91
C ALA A 82 -8.94 -23.00 -31.26
N PHE A 83 -9.06 -21.68 -31.44
CA PHE A 83 -10.21 -20.90 -30.95
C PHE A 83 -11.38 -20.87 -31.93
N ASP A 84 -11.14 -20.94 -33.25
CA ASP A 84 -12.19 -20.90 -34.27
C ASP A 84 -13.00 -22.21 -34.38
N THR A 85 -12.55 -23.34 -33.81
CA THR A 85 -13.16 -24.67 -34.04
C THR A 85 -14.08 -25.23 -32.95
N GLU A 86 -14.58 -24.44 -31.98
CA GLU A 86 -15.42 -24.90 -30.84
C GLU A 86 -14.83 -26.07 -30.00
N ARG A 87 -13.64 -26.58 -30.32
CA ARG A 87 -12.98 -27.72 -29.66
C ARG A 87 -12.37 -27.38 -28.30
N ALA A 88 -12.44 -26.13 -27.86
CA ALA A 88 -11.87 -25.69 -26.59
C ALA A 88 -12.72 -26.06 -25.35
N ALA A 89 -13.92 -26.64 -25.52
CA ALA A 89 -14.88 -26.85 -24.42
C ALA A 89 -14.98 -28.28 -23.85
N ALA A 90 -14.20 -29.27 -24.31
CA ALA A 90 -14.29 -30.63 -23.74
C ALA A 90 -12.96 -31.41 -23.78
N GLY A 91 -12.42 -31.76 -22.60
CA GLY A 91 -11.40 -32.81 -22.49
C GLY A 91 -11.97 -34.21 -22.78
N PRO A 92 -11.18 -35.31 -22.78
CA PRO A 92 -9.76 -35.48 -22.50
C PRO A 92 -9.05 -36.14 -23.71
N THR A 93 -8.69 -35.32 -24.70
CA THR A 93 -7.82 -35.55 -25.88
C THR A 93 -7.95 -34.24 -26.69
N PRO A 94 -6.92 -33.86 -27.48
CA PRO A 94 -6.27 -32.54 -27.38
C PRO A 94 -7.23 -31.36 -27.11
N PHE A 95 -6.84 -30.49 -26.17
CA PHE A 95 -7.51 -29.24 -25.73
C PHE A 95 -8.57 -29.36 -24.61
N SER A 96 -8.28 -30.09 -23.53
CA SER A 96 -9.02 -29.91 -22.27
C SER A 96 -8.74 -28.52 -21.70
N ILE A 97 -9.77 -27.67 -21.56
CA ILE A 97 -9.79 -26.33 -20.92
C ILE A 97 -8.42 -25.66 -20.91
N ILE A 98 -8.15 -24.85 -21.94
CA ILE A 98 -7.00 -23.95 -21.94
C ILE A 98 -7.07 -23.13 -20.65
N ASP A 99 -6.01 -23.13 -19.85
CA ASP A 99 -5.92 -22.37 -18.61
C ASP A 99 -6.27 -20.89 -18.89
N VAL A 100 -7.01 -20.24 -17.99
CA VAL A 100 -7.48 -18.85 -18.18
C VAL A 100 -6.30 -17.91 -18.43
N ASP A 101 -5.16 -18.17 -17.77
CA ASP A 101 -3.92 -17.40 -17.92
C ASP A 101 -3.38 -17.50 -19.35
N ASP A 102 -3.31 -18.73 -19.86
CA ASP A 102 -2.78 -19.07 -21.17
C ASP A 102 -3.66 -18.49 -22.28
N THR A 103 -4.97 -18.62 -22.13
CA THR A 103 -5.97 -18.10 -23.08
C THR A 103 -5.88 -16.58 -23.18
N ALA A 104 -5.80 -15.87 -22.05
CA ALA A 104 -5.73 -14.41 -22.03
C ALA A 104 -4.43 -13.87 -22.66
N ASN A 105 -3.30 -14.55 -22.44
CA ASN A 105 -2.03 -14.24 -23.10
C ASN A 105 -2.10 -14.43 -24.62
N ALA A 106 -2.75 -15.51 -25.06
CA ALA A 106 -2.95 -15.79 -26.49
C ALA A 106 -3.83 -14.71 -27.16
N ILE A 107 -4.94 -14.31 -26.52
CA ILE A 107 -5.83 -13.22 -27.01
C ILE A 107 -5.03 -11.93 -27.19
N THR A 108 -4.23 -11.54 -26.19
CA THR A 108 -3.40 -10.34 -26.25
C THR A 108 -2.40 -10.42 -27.41
N SER A 109 -1.77 -11.58 -27.62
CA SER A 109 -0.82 -11.80 -28.71
C SER A 109 -1.49 -11.70 -30.09
N LEU A 110 -2.65 -12.35 -30.28
CA LEU A 110 -3.45 -12.28 -31.51
C LEU A 110 -3.81 -10.82 -31.83
N LYS A 111 -4.20 -10.06 -30.81
CA LYS A 111 -4.57 -8.67 -30.95
C LYS A 111 -3.39 -7.79 -31.38
N LEU A 112 -2.23 -7.97 -30.76
CA LEU A 112 -1.00 -7.24 -31.11
C LEU A 112 -0.46 -7.61 -32.51
N LEU A 113 -0.85 -8.76 -33.05
CA LEU A 113 -0.56 -9.19 -34.42
C LEU A 113 -1.60 -8.76 -35.45
N GLY A 114 -2.64 -8.02 -35.03
CA GLY A 114 -3.71 -7.55 -35.90
C GLY A 114 -4.73 -8.63 -36.31
N ARG A 115 -4.76 -9.78 -35.62
CA ARG A 115 -5.77 -10.84 -35.80
C ARG A 115 -7.01 -10.54 -34.95
N ASN A 116 -7.63 -9.39 -35.20
CA ASN A 116 -8.68 -8.81 -34.34
C ASN A 116 -9.89 -9.73 -34.18
N ASP A 117 -10.38 -10.31 -35.28
CA ASP A 117 -11.59 -11.15 -35.27
C ASP A 117 -11.41 -12.41 -34.41
N SER A 118 -10.26 -13.11 -34.57
CA SER A 118 -9.95 -14.30 -33.76
C SER A 118 -9.75 -13.94 -32.28
N ALA A 119 -9.13 -12.79 -31.98
CA ALA A 119 -8.96 -12.32 -30.61
C ALA A 119 -10.30 -12.01 -29.94
N ALA A 120 -11.23 -11.36 -30.66
CA ALA A 120 -12.56 -11.03 -30.15
C ALA A 120 -13.38 -12.28 -29.84
N LYS A 121 -13.43 -13.25 -30.77
CA LYS A 121 -14.13 -14.54 -30.54
C LYS A 121 -13.56 -15.31 -29.35
N ALA A 122 -12.23 -15.38 -29.26
CA ALA A 122 -11.57 -16.07 -28.14
C ALA A 122 -11.84 -15.38 -26.80
N LEU A 123 -11.94 -14.04 -26.79
CA LEU A 123 -12.33 -13.28 -25.61
C LEU A 123 -13.79 -13.54 -25.21
N GLU A 124 -14.72 -13.58 -26.16
CA GLU A 124 -16.12 -13.92 -25.90
C GLU A 124 -16.23 -15.30 -25.26
N ALA A 125 -15.58 -16.32 -25.84
CA ALA A 125 -15.54 -17.67 -25.28
C ALA A 125 -14.90 -17.72 -23.88
N LEU A 126 -13.84 -16.95 -23.64
CA LEU A 126 -13.20 -16.84 -22.32
C LEU A 126 -14.17 -16.23 -21.30
N LEU A 127 -14.88 -15.16 -21.68
CA LEU A 127 -15.81 -14.45 -20.80
C LEU A 127 -17.09 -15.25 -20.49
N GLU A 128 -17.57 -16.10 -21.40
CA GLU A 128 -18.65 -17.05 -21.11
C GLU A 128 -18.29 -17.99 -19.95
N GLY A 129 -17.01 -18.35 -19.83
CA GLY A 129 -16.47 -19.14 -18.73
C GLY A 129 -16.20 -18.37 -17.43
N ILE A 130 -16.12 -17.03 -17.47
CA ILE A 130 -15.81 -16.17 -16.32
C ILE A 130 -17.05 -15.39 -15.89
N GLN A 131 -17.79 -15.94 -14.91
CA GLN A 131 -18.85 -15.22 -14.22
C GLN A 131 -18.28 -14.07 -13.36
N SER A 132 -19.09 -13.05 -13.06
CA SER A 132 -18.64 -11.80 -12.41
C SER A 132 -17.97 -12.00 -11.03
N ASN A 133 -18.32 -13.06 -10.31
CA ASN A 133 -17.76 -13.46 -9.02
C ASN A 133 -16.39 -14.18 -9.12
N ILE A 134 -16.01 -14.69 -10.30
CA ILE A 134 -14.83 -15.54 -10.49
C ILE A 134 -13.51 -14.75 -10.51
N TYR A 135 -13.53 -13.44 -10.82
CA TYR A 135 -12.30 -12.62 -10.86
C TYR A 135 -11.49 -12.63 -9.55
N ARG A 136 -12.18 -12.78 -8.40
CA ARG A 136 -11.54 -12.89 -7.08
C ARG A 136 -10.92 -14.27 -6.81
N GLU A 137 -11.36 -15.28 -7.55
CA GLU A 137 -10.89 -16.67 -7.44
C GLU A 137 -9.76 -16.99 -8.42
N LEU A 138 -9.60 -16.16 -9.47
CA LEU A 138 -8.47 -16.26 -10.39
C LEU A 138 -7.14 -16.02 -9.68
N SER A 139 -6.11 -16.75 -10.10
CA SER A 139 -4.74 -16.41 -9.70
C SER A 139 -4.39 -14.98 -10.12
N PHE A 140 -3.53 -14.30 -9.35
CA PHE A 140 -3.20 -12.90 -9.57
C PHE A 140 -2.68 -12.63 -11.00
N SER A 141 -1.77 -13.47 -11.51
CA SER A 141 -1.25 -13.35 -12.88
C SER A 141 -2.32 -13.59 -13.94
N ALA A 142 -3.17 -14.61 -13.78
CA ALA A 142 -4.25 -14.88 -14.71
C ALA A 142 -5.22 -13.70 -14.80
N ASN A 143 -5.58 -13.10 -13.67
CA ASN A 143 -6.45 -11.92 -13.64
C ASN A 143 -5.77 -10.70 -14.30
N CYS A 144 -4.46 -10.50 -14.10
CA CYS A 144 -3.71 -9.46 -14.83
C CYS A 144 -3.75 -9.66 -16.36
N ASN A 145 -3.61 -10.91 -16.82
CA ASN A 145 -3.61 -11.22 -18.24
C ASN A 145 -5.02 -11.10 -18.84
N VAL A 146 -6.08 -11.48 -18.10
CA VAL A 146 -7.47 -11.20 -18.48
C VAL A 146 -7.70 -9.69 -18.61
N LEU A 147 -7.22 -8.90 -17.64
CA LEU A 147 -7.32 -7.44 -17.71
C LEU A 147 -6.63 -6.88 -18.95
N LEU A 148 -5.40 -7.32 -19.24
CA LEU A 148 -4.68 -6.92 -20.44
C LEU A 148 -5.40 -7.31 -21.73
N ALA A 149 -5.99 -8.50 -21.79
CA ALA A 149 -6.77 -8.96 -22.94
C ALA A 149 -7.98 -8.06 -23.18
N LEU A 150 -8.72 -7.68 -22.12
CA LEU A 150 -9.86 -6.77 -22.18
C LEU A 150 -9.44 -5.36 -22.64
N LEU A 151 -8.34 -4.84 -22.09
CA LEU A 151 -7.82 -3.50 -22.41
C LEU A 151 -7.20 -3.40 -23.81
N SER A 152 -6.88 -4.54 -24.44
CA SER A 152 -6.26 -4.57 -25.76
C SER A 152 -7.28 -4.56 -26.90
N GLN A 153 -8.58 -4.76 -26.62
CA GLN A 153 -9.63 -4.80 -27.65
C GLN A 153 -9.80 -3.46 -28.39
N ASP A 154 -10.46 -3.47 -29.56
CA ASP A 154 -10.76 -2.24 -30.31
C ASP A 154 -11.77 -1.35 -29.59
N THR A 155 -12.70 -1.96 -28.85
CA THR A 155 -13.72 -1.27 -28.05
C THR A 155 -13.67 -1.68 -26.57
N PRO A 156 -12.59 -1.34 -25.81
CA PRO A 156 -12.47 -1.75 -24.40
C PRO A 156 -13.63 -1.27 -23.52
N ARG A 157 -14.32 -0.20 -23.92
CA ARG A 157 -15.49 0.36 -23.24
C ARG A 157 -16.64 -0.64 -23.08
N ASP A 158 -16.80 -1.56 -24.02
CA ASP A 158 -17.88 -2.56 -24.00
C ASP A 158 -17.70 -3.54 -22.83
N TYR A 159 -16.48 -3.64 -22.29
CA TYR A 159 -16.12 -4.53 -21.19
C TYR A 159 -15.88 -3.79 -19.86
N ASN A 160 -16.42 -2.57 -19.70
CA ASN A 160 -16.13 -1.72 -18.54
C ASN A 160 -16.42 -2.39 -17.18
N ALA A 161 -17.47 -3.20 -17.09
CA ALA A 161 -17.81 -3.92 -15.87
C ALA A 161 -16.75 -4.99 -15.52
N GLN A 162 -16.32 -5.77 -16.51
CA GLN A 162 -15.29 -6.79 -16.37
C GLN A 162 -13.94 -6.16 -16.01
N ILE A 163 -13.58 -5.05 -16.68
CA ILE A 163 -12.38 -4.27 -16.39
C ILE A 163 -12.39 -3.78 -14.93
N THR A 164 -13.51 -3.20 -14.49
CA THR A 164 -13.67 -2.70 -13.11
C THR A 164 -13.54 -3.82 -12.08
N ASN A 165 -14.26 -4.93 -12.27
CA ASN A 165 -14.20 -6.08 -11.37
C ASN A 165 -12.79 -6.68 -11.30
N SER A 166 -12.09 -6.75 -12.43
CA SER A 166 -10.74 -7.28 -12.52
C SER A 166 -9.73 -6.39 -11.78
N ILE A 167 -9.70 -5.08 -12.04
CA ILE A 167 -8.75 -4.18 -11.37
C ILE A 167 -9.02 -4.06 -9.87
N GLU A 168 -10.29 -4.06 -9.44
CA GLU A 168 -10.66 -4.06 -8.02
C GLU A 168 -10.17 -5.33 -7.33
N ALA A 169 -10.39 -6.51 -7.91
CA ALA A 169 -9.91 -7.77 -7.38
C ALA A 169 -8.37 -7.80 -7.27
N LEU A 170 -7.66 -7.32 -8.30
CA LEU A 170 -6.19 -7.21 -8.28
C LEU A 170 -5.71 -6.25 -7.18
N CYS A 171 -6.35 -5.09 -7.04
CA CYS A 171 -6.03 -4.14 -5.97
C CYS A 171 -6.34 -4.72 -4.59
N ASP A 172 -7.40 -5.50 -4.41
CA ASP A 172 -7.71 -6.16 -3.13
C ASP A 172 -6.63 -7.16 -2.73
N VAL A 173 -6.17 -7.99 -3.68
CA VAL A 173 -5.05 -8.92 -3.45
C VAL A 173 -3.78 -8.16 -3.09
N TRP A 174 -3.40 -7.14 -3.86
CA TRP A 174 -2.21 -6.33 -3.55
C TRP A 174 -2.32 -5.61 -2.21
N TRP A 175 -3.50 -5.05 -1.91
CA TRP A 175 -3.75 -4.25 -0.71
C TRP A 175 -3.51 -5.04 0.58
N THR A 176 -3.79 -6.34 0.53
CA THR A 176 -3.70 -7.27 1.66
C THR A 176 -2.48 -8.19 1.61
N ALA A 177 -1.70 -8.17 0.53
CA ALA A 177 -0.57 -9.07 0.34
C ALA A 177 0.54 -8.84 1.38
N ILE A 178 0.85 -9.90 2.13
CA ILE A 178 2.00 -9.97 3.03
C ILE A 178 3.22 -10.42 2.21
N GLY A 179 4.19 -9.53 2.03
CA GLY A 179 5.36 -9.78 1.21
C GLY A 179 5.06 -9.82 -0.29
N ARG A 180 5.83 -10.61 -1.05
CA ARG A 180 5.67 -10.72 -2.50
C ARG A 180 4.51 -11.63 -2.88
N ILE A 181 3.75 -11.24 -3.91
CA ILE A 181 2.74 -12.09 -4.53
C ILE A 181 3.45 -13.28 -5.19
N LYS A 182 3.11 -14.50 -4.78
CA LYS A 182 3.77 -15.71 -5.24
C LYS A 182 3.45 -15.99 -6.72
N PRO A 183 4.44 -16.32 -7.56
CA PRO A 183 4.20 -16.74 -8.93
C PRO A 183 3.53 -18.12 -9.00
N LYS A 184 2.82 -18.37 -10.11
CA LYS A 184 2.35 -19.72 -10.47
C LYS A 184 3.51 -20.50 -11.11
N GLY A 185 3.70 -21.75 -10.70
CA GLY A 185 4.72 -22.64 -11.27
C GLY A 185 6.17 -22.17 -11.03
N ASN A 186 7.02 -22.30 -12.04
CA ASN A 186 8.47 -22.04 -11.96
C ASN A 186 8.88 -20.63 -12.45
N LEU A 187 7.92 -19.68 -12.52
CA LEU A 187 8.19 -18.33 -13.02
C LEU A 187 8.97 -17.47 -12.01
N SER A 188 9.59 -16.40 -12.52
CA SER A 188 10.30 -15.39 -11.73
C SER A 188 9.44 -14.85 -10.59
N SER A 189 10.09 -14.53 -9.47
CA SER A 189 9.45 -13.90 -8.32
C SER A 189 8.82 -12.53 -8.62
N LEU A 190 9.24 -11.88 -9.72
CA LEU A 190 8.74 -10.59 -10.19
C LEU A 190 7.73 -10.72 -11.34
N HIS A 191 7.44 -11.93 -11.81
CA HIS A 191 6.52 -12.13 -12.92
C HIS A 191 5.10 -11.58 -12.65
N PRO A 192 4.46 -11.88 -11.50
CA PRO A 192 3.13 -11.33 -11.21
C PRO A 192 3.12 -9.79 -11.16
N THR A 193 4.19 -9.20 -10.59
CA THR A 193 4.37 -7.75 -10.52
C THR A 193 4.47 -7.11 -11.91
N LEU A 194 5.22 -7.71 -12.83
CA LEU A 194 5.32 -7.23 -14.22
C LEU A 194 3.95 -7.20 -14.90
N GLN A 195 3.17 -8.28 -14.79
CA GLN A 195 1.85 -8.34 -15.42
C GLN A 195 0.90 -7.29 -14.85
N PHE A 196 0.91 -7.11 -13.53
CA PHE A 196 0.11 -6.07 -12.89
C PHE A 196 0.50 -4.66 -13.35
N VAL A 197 1.79 -4.34 -13.39
CA VAL A 197 2.28 -3.02 -13.81
C VAL A 197 1.83 -2.71 -15.24
N ARG A 198 1.97 -3.66 -16.16
CA ARG A 198 1.50 -3.48 -17.55
C ARG A 198 -0.01 -3.28 -17.63
N ALA A 199 -0.78 -4.12 -16.95
CA ALA A 199 -2.24 -4.06 -16.97
C ALA A 199 -2.75 -2.73 -16.38
N ALA A 200 -2.28 -2.36 -15.20
CA ALA A 200 -2.69 -1.15 -14.50
C ALA A 200 -2.25 0.12 -15.24
N LEU A 201 -1.02 0.17 -15.76
CA LEU A 201 -0.56 1.35 -16.51
C LEU A 201 -1.35 1.52 -17.83
N ARG A 202 -1.69 0.42 -18.51
CA ARG A 202 -2.54 0.45 -19.71
C ARG A 202 -3.97 0.94 -19.41
N LEU A 203 -4.54 0.52 -18.27
CA LEU A 203 -5.83 1.04 -17.80
C LEU A 203 -5.79 2.56 -17.62
N VAL A 204 -4.75 3.06 -16.96
CA VAL A 204 -4.57 4.50 -16.71
C VAL A 204 -4.42 5.25 -18.04
N GLU A 205 -3.58 4.77 -18.95
CA GLU A 205 -3.37 5.36 -20.27
C GLU A 205 -4.68 5.47 -21.07
N LEU A 206 -5.47 4.38 -21.12
CA LEU A 206 -6.74 4.38 -21.83
C LEU A 206 -7.77 5.30 -21.18
N THR A 207 -7.75 5.45 -19.86
CA THR A 207 -8.66 6.36 -19.15
C THR A 207 -8.31 7.81 -19.44
N GLU A 208 -7.03 8.18 -19.38
CA GLU A 208 -6.57 9.56 -19.64
C GLU A 208 -6.78 9.99 -21.09
N ASN A 209 -6.59 9.07 -22.04
CA ASN A 209 -6.80 9.33 -23.46
C ASN A 209 -8.28 9.31 -23.88
N GLY A 210 -9.21 9.13 -22.92
CA GLY A 210 -10.63 9.01 -23.21
C GLY A 210 -10.98 7.73 -23.98
N GLY A 211 -10.14 6.71 -23.95
CA GLY A 211 -10.47 5.36 -24.46
C GLY A 211 -11.45 4.62 -23.56
N LEU A 212 -11.44 4.87 -22.25
CA LEU A 212 -12.35 4.30 -21.25
C LEU A 212 -13.07 5.41 -20.47
N PRO A 213 -14.27 5.15 -19.90
CA PRO A 213 -14.80 6.02 -18.87
C PRO A 213 -13.87 6.02 -17.65
N ALA A 214 -14.01 7.02 -16.78
CA ALA A 214 -13.31 7.01 -15.51
C ALA A 214 -13.61 5.71 -14.74
N PHE A 215 -12.56 4.98 -14.36
CA PHE A 215 -12.71 3.79 -13.53
C PHE A 215 -12.86 4.19 -12.06
N GLY A 216 -13.88 3.65 -11.40
CA GLY A 216 -14.12 3.82 -9.97
C GLY A 216 -14.26 5.27 -9.47
N ASP A 217 -14.41 5.39 -8.15
CA ASP A 217 -14.38 6.67 -7.45
C ASP A 217 -12.94 7.13 -7.15
N ILE A 218 -12.79 8.26 -6.44
CA ILE A 218 -11.48 8.79 -6.05
C ILE A 218 -10.68 7.81 -5.17
N VAL A 219 -11.35 7.00 -4.37
CA VAL A 219 -10.71 6.01 -3.48
C VAL A 219 -10.18 4.84 -4.32
N ALA A 220 -10.99 4.30 -5.23
CA ALA A 220 -10.59 3.24 -6.16
C ALA A 220 -9.39 3.68 -7.02
N LYS A 221 -9.42 4.90 -7.56
CA LYS A 221 -8.29 5.48 -8.31
C LYS A 221 -7.03 5.58 -7.47
N SER A 222 -7.16 6.05 -6.22
CA SER A 222 -6.03 6.13 -5.30
C SER A 222 -5.46 4.76 -4.96
N ARG A 223 -6.31 3.73 -4.78
CA ARG A 223 -5.86 2.35 -4.56
C ARG A 223 -5.07 1.82 -5.75
N VAL A 224 -5.54 2.05 -6.99
CA VAL A 224 -4.79 1.69 -8.20
C VAL A 224 -3.44 2.41 -8.24
N ALA A 225 -3.42 3.72 -7.98
CA ALA A 225 -2.19 4.50 -7.95
C ALA A 225 -1.19 3.98 -6.90
N ILE A 226 -1.65 3.69 -5.68
CA ILE A 226 -0.84 3.13 -4.59
C ILE A 226 -0.25 1.78 -5.02
N CYS A 227 -1.08 0.86 -5.51
CA CYS A 227 -0.62 -0.48 -5.87
C CYS A 227 0.40 -0.42 -7.03
N LEU A 228 0.11 0.37 -8.07
CA LEU A 228 1.01 0.55 -9.22
C LEU A 228 2.33 1.22 -8.83
N TYR A 229 2.26 2.27 -8.01
CA TYR A 229 3.44 2.97 -7.52
C TYR A 229 4.31 2.05 -6.66
N GLN A 230 3.71 1.32 -5.72
CA GLN A 230 4.43 0.35 -4.88
C GLN A 230 5.05 -0.78 -5.71
N ALA A 231 4.34 -1.32 -6.70
CA ALA A 231 4.87 -2.37 -7.58
C ALA A 231 6.17 -1.94 -8.27
N CYS A 232 6.20 -0.72 -8.79
CA CYS A 232 7.38 -0.14 -9.44
C CYS A 232 8.46 0.25 -8.41
N PHE A 233 8.08 0.94 -7.34
CA PHE A 233 9.01 1.50 -6.37
C PHE A 233 9.70 0.42 -5.55
N ARG A 234 8.97 -0.59 -5.07
CA ARG A 234 9.55 -1.72 -4.34
C ARG A 234 10.54 -2.48 -5.23
N THR A 235 10.21 -2.68 -6.51
CA THR A 235 11.15 -3.26 -7.49
C THR A 235 12.44 -2.45 -7.59
N LEU A 236 12.36 -1.12 -7.66
CA LEU A 236 13.54 -0.24 -7.66
C LEU A 236 14.37 -0.35 -6.36
N LEU A 237 13.70 -0.40 -5.20
CA LEU A 237 14.32 -0.46 -3.88
C LEU A 237 15.03 -1.78 -3.58
N GLU A 238 14.59 -2.88 -4.20
CA GLU A 238 15.10 -4.24 -4.01
C GLU A 238 16.28 -4.61 -4.91
N GLN A 239 16.68 -3.74 -5.84
CA GLN A 239 17.82 -4.01 -6.70
C GLN A 239 19.10 -4.17 -5.86
N ALA A 240 19.82 -5.27 -6.07
CA ALA A 240 21.09 -5.52 -5.41
C ALA A 240 22.20 -4.61 -5.97
N GLU A 241 23.29 -4.45 -5.22
CA GLU A 241 24.44 -3.62 -5.62
C GLU A 241 25.06 -4.03 -6.95
N ASN A 242 25.00 -5.33 -7.30
CA ASN A 242 25.47 -5.85 -8.58
C ASN A 242 24.54 -5.52 -9.78
N GLY A 243 23.45 -4.80 -9.54
CA GLY A 243 22.44 -4.44 -10.55
C GLY A 243 21.37 -5.49 -10.81
N SER A 244 21.46 -6.66 -10.19
CA SER A 244 20.51 -7.76 -10.41
C SER A 244 19.36 -7.75 -9.41
N TRP A 245 18.34 -8.55 -9.72
CA TRP A 245 17.41 -9.06 -8.74
C TRP A 245 17.71 -10.55 -8.54
N ASN A 246 17.92 -10.94 -7.28
CA ASN A 246 18.24 -12.31 -6.87
C ASN A 246 19.44 -12.96 -7.61
N SER A 247 20.34 -12.16 -8.20
CA SER A 247 21.42 -12.66 -9.09
C SER A 247 20.90 -13.58 -10.22
N SER A 248 19.64 -13.43 -10.61
CA SER A 248 18.95 -14.25 -11.60
C SER A 248 18.75 -13.47 -12.90
N VAL A 249 19.05 -14.10 -14.04
CA VAL A 249 18.77 -13.51 -15.37
C VAL A 249 17.27 -13.26 -15.55
N ALA A 250 16.43 -14.21 -15.14
CA ALA A 250 14.99 -14.09 -15.28
C ALA A 250 14.43 -12.96 -14.41
N ASP A 251 14.76 -12.93 -13.11
CA ASP A 251 14.28 -11.88 -12.20
C ASP A 251 14.82 -10.51 -12.63
N THR A 252 16.07 -10.44 -13.08
CA THR A 252 16.65 -9.17 -13.55
C THR A 252 16.00 -8.67 -14.83
N ALA A 253 15.67 -9.56 -15.77
CA ALA A 253 14.92 -9.18 -16.96
C ALA A 253 13.52 -8.64 -16.61
N HIS A 254 12.82 -9.26 -15.67
CA HIS A 254 11.54 -8.77 -15.17
C HIS A 254 11.66 -7.42 -14.47
N GLY A 255 12.70 -7.23 -13.63
CA GLY A 255 12.99 -5.96 -12.98
C GLY A 255 13.22 -4.83 -13.99
N ILE A 256 13.99 -5.07 -15.06
CA ILE A 256 14.18 -4.10 -16.15
C ILE A 256 12.85 -3.78 -16.83
N LEU A 257 12.01 -4.78 -17.13
CA LEU A 257 10.71 -4.54 -17.77
C LEU A 257 9.78 -3.71 -16.88
N ILE A 258 9.68 -4.03 -15.59
CA ILE A 258 8.90 -3.24 -14.61
C ILE A 258 9.40 -1.79 -14.57
N LEU A 259 10.71 -1.59 -14.45
CA LEU A 259 11.29 -0.25 -14.40
C LEU A 259 11.14 0.49 -15.74
N SER A 260 11.12 -0.22 -16.87
CA SER A 260 10.87 0.37 -18.19
C SER A 260 9.41 0.84 -18.35
N GLU A 261 8.45 0.17 -17.71
CA GLU A 261 7.09 0.71 -17.60
C GLU A 261 7.04 1.88 -16.60
N ALA A 262 7.73 1.78 -15.45
CA ALA A 262 7.81 2.85 -14.46
C ALA A 262 8.37 4.16 -15.03
N ARG A 263 9.28 4.07 -16.02
CA ARG A 263 9.77 5.22 -16.81
C ARG A 263 8.61 6.06 -17.39
N ARG A 264 7.53 5.43 -17.85
CA ARG A 264 6.37 6.11 -18.44
C ARG A 264 5.45 6.75 -17.40
N PHE A 265 5.54 6.34 -16.15
CA PHE A 265 4.58 6.73 -15.12
C PHE A 265 4.97 8.08 -14.48
N ASP A 266 4.10 9.08 -14.57
CA ASP A 266 4.37 10.48 -14.18
C ASP A 266 4.78 10.64 -12.71
N LEU A 267 4.32 9.75 -11.83
CA LEU A 267 4.70 9.75 -10.41
C LEU A 267 6.20 9.51 -10.19
N PHE A 268 6.91 8.93 -11.15
CA PHE A 268 8.36 8.73 -11.10
C PHE A 268 9.15 9.82 -11.82
N ARG A 269 8.51 10.90 -12.28
CA ARG A 269 9.19 12.01 -12.97
C ARG A 269 10.37 12.56 -12.15
N GLU A 270 10.20 12.73 -10.83
CA GLU A 270 11.22 13.27 -9.93
C GLU A 270 12.33 12.26 -9.57
N THR A 271 12.12 10.98 -9.82
CA THR A 271 13.09 9.90 -9.53
C THR A 271 13.52 9.13 -10.77
N ARG A 272 13.33 9.76 -11.94
CA ARG A 272 13.59 9.15 -13.24
C ARG A 272 15.05 8.77 -13.41
N GLU A 273 15.98 9.60 -12.94
CA GLU A 273 17.41 9.32 -12.97
C GLU A 273 17.78 8.03 -12.22
N GLN A 274 17.10 7.76 -11.09
CA GLN A 274 17.36 6.55 -10.31
C GLN A 274 16.81 5.30 -11.02
N ILE A 275 15.67 5.42 -11.71
CA ILE A 275 15.15 4.36 -12.57
C ILE A 275 16.11 4.08 -13.73
N ASP A 276 16.57 5.12 -14.43
CA ASP A 276 17.48 5.00 -15.56
C ASP A 276 18.80 4.33 -15.13
N SER A 277 19.38 4.81 -14.03
CA SER A 277 20.60 4.24 -13.45
C SER A 277 20.42 2.78 -13.00
N ALA A 278 19.25 2.42 -12.47
CA ALA A 278 18.95 1.03 -12.10
C ALA A 278 18.84 0.12 -13.34
N ILE A 279 18.17 0.57 -14.40
CA ILE A 279 18.09 -0.15 -15.67
C ILE A 279 19.49 -0.37 -16.24
N ASP A 280 20.35 0.66 -16.26
CA ASP A 280 21.70 0.55 -16.80
C ASP A 280 22.56 -0.48 -16.04
N ARG A 281 22.50 -0.48 -14.70
CA ARG A 281 23.17 -1.50 -13.88
C ARG A 281 22.67 -2.91 -14.16
N ALA A 282 21.35 -3.06 -14.35
CA ALA A 282 20.74 -4.34 -14.65
C ALA A 282 21.09 -4.86 -16.05
N VAL A 283 21.08 -3.98 -17.06
CA VAL A 283 21.53 -4.31 -18.42
C VAL A 283 23.00 -4.73 -18.40
N LYS A 284 23.84 -4.05 -17.62
CA LYS A 284 25.23 -4.43 -17.43
C LYS A 284 25.35 -5.84 -16.82
N PHE A 285 24.59 -6.14 -15.78
CA PHE A 285 24.53 -7.49 -15.20
C PHE A 285 24.15 -8.53 -16.26
N LEU A 286 23.07 -8.29 -17.03
CA LEU A 286 22.65 -9.20 -18.09
C LEU A 286 23.71 -9.38 -19.20
N GLY A 287 24.55 -8.38 -19.48
CA GLY A 287 25.63 -8.50 -20.47
C GLY A 287 26.75 -9.46 -20.06
N TYR A 288 27.01 -9.58 -18.76
CA TYR A 288 28.05 -10.46 -18.21
C TYR A 288 27.53 -11.85 -17.81
N SER A 289 26.24 -11.95 -17.49
CA SER A 289 25.60 -13.20 -17.11
C SER A 289 25.50 -14.16 -18.29
N LYS A 290 26.08 -15.35 -18.14
CA LYS A 290 25.79 -16.50 -19.01
C LYS A 290 24.43 -17.07 -18.58
N THR A 291 23.56 -17.38 -19.53
CA THR A 291 22.44 -18.29 -19.28
C THR A 291 23.06 -19.66 -19.02
N THR A 292 23.30 -20.00 -17.75
CA THR A 292 23.81 -21.32 -17.37
C THR A 292 22.74 -22.36 -17.69
N SER A 293 23.00 -23.22 -18.66
CA SER A 293 22.24 -24.46 -18.88
C SER A 293 22.54 -25.55 -17.85
N GLU A 294 23.32 -25.27 -16.80
CA GLU A 294 23.80 -26.29 -15.87
C GLU A 294 23.79 -25.76 -14.43
N GLY A 295 23.08 -26.47 -13.54
CA GLY A 295 23.33 -26.41 -12.09
C GLY A 295 22.30 -25.69 -11.22
N SER A 296 21.01 -26.07 -11.29
CA SER A 296 20.13 -25.96 -10.13
C SER A 296 19.28 -27.21 -10.01
N SER A 297 19.73 -28.11 -9.14
CA SER A 297 19.10 -29.37 -8.80
C SER A 297 17.82 -29.14 -8.00
N ALA A 298 16.72 -28.82 -8.68
CA ALA A 298 15.34 -29.06 -8.24
C ALA A 298 14.30 -28.98 -9.39
N GLN A 299 14.72 -28.93 -10.66
CA GLN A 299 13.79 -28.84 -11.79
C GLN A 299 13.28 -30.22 -12.20
N LYS A 300 12.09 -30.59 -11.73
CA LYS A 300 11.25 -31.56 -12.46
C LYS A 300 10.83 -30.91 -13.79
N ILE A 301 11.55 -31.28 -14.85
CA ILE A 301 11.09 -31.44 -16.24
C ILE A 301 10.10 -30.36 -16.73
N SER A 302 10.62 -29.20 -17.17
CA SER A 302 10.06 -28.52 -18.35
C SER A 302 11.23 -27.99 -19.19
N TYR A 303 11.23 -28.33 -20.47
CA TYR A 303 12.25 -27.90 -21.43
C TYR A 303 12.23 -26.37 -21.69
N GLY A 304 11.20 -25.63 -21.25
CA GLY A 304 11.04 -24.21 -21.61
C GLY A 304 11.46 -23.15 -20.59
N ALA A 305 11.79 -23.51 -19.35
CA ALA A 305 12.26 -22.51 -18.37
C ALA A 305 13.49 -21.71 -18.86
N PRO A 306 14.49 -22.31 -19.53
CA PRO A 306 15.61 -21.57 -20.11
C PRO A 306 15.21 -20.68 -21.30
N LEU A 307 14.32 -21.17 -22.16
CA LEU A 307 13.87 -20.46 -23.36
C LEU A 307 13.07 -19.20 -23.01
N LEU A 308 12.15 -19.32 -22.04
CA LEU A 308 11.41 -18.18 -21.51
C LEU A 308 12.35 -17.16 -20.87
N ALA A 309 13.35 -17.60 -20.09
CA ALA A 309 14.34 -16.70 -19.51
C ALA A 309 15.12 -15.92 -20.58
N GLU A 310 15.44 -16.54 -21.71
CA GLU A 310 16.04 -15.84 -22.86
C GLU A 310 15.06 -14.88 -23.54
N ALA A 311 13.79 -15.26 -23.71
CA ALA A 311 12.76 -14.38 -24.25
C ALA A 311 12.64 -13.09 -23.40
N PHE A 312 12.50 -13.24 -22.09
CA PHE A 312 12.45 -12.10 -21.16
C PHE A 312 13.73 -11.28 -21.21
N ARG A 313 14.90 -11.91 -21.30
CA ARG A 313 16.18 -11.20 -21.41
C ARG A 313 16.19 -10.27 -22.62
N PHE A 314 15.90 -10.76 -23.82
CA PHE A 314 15.94 -9.92 -25.03
C PHE A 314 14.79 -8.91 -25.10
N ALA A 315 13.60 -9.27 -24.58
CA ALA A 315 12.50 -8.33 -24.36
C ALA A 315 12.95 -7.15 -23.48
N SER A 316 13.61 -7.44 -22.35
CA SER A 316 14.10 -6.43 -21.42
C SER A 316 15.18 -5.51 -22.03
N LEU A 317 16.08 -6.06 -22.86
CA LEU A 317 17.10 -5.27 -23.55
C LEU A 317 16.51 -4.35 -24.62
N LYS A 318 15.43 -4.78 -25.29
CA LYS A 318 14.68 -3.92 -26.22
C LYS A 318 13.97 -2.80 -25.49
N ALA A 319 13.28 -3.12 -24.40
CA ALA A 319 12.55 -2.13 -23.60
C ALA A 319 13.49 -1.08 -22.99
N SER A 320 14.66 -1.49 -22.49
CA SER A 320 15.63 -0.56 -21.89
C SER A 320 16.22 0.43 -22.88
N ALA A 321 16.38 0.02 -24.15
CA ALA A 321 16.95 0.84 -25.22
C ALA A 321 15.98 1.90 -25.78
N ASN A 322 14.68 1.76 -25.52
CA ASN A 322 13.65 2.66 -26.04
C ASN A 322 13.01 3.47 -24.90
N PRO A 323 13.60 4.61 -24.51
CA PRO A 323 12.97 5.46 -23.51
C PRO A 323 11.63 5.99 -24.04
N PRO A 324 10.60 6.09 -23.17
CA PRO A 324 9.29 6.58 -23.59
C PRO A 324 9.29 8.09 -23.89
N GLU A 325 8.48 8.48 -24.88
CA GLU A 325 8.34 9.87 -25.32
C GLU A 325 7.29 10.66 -24.51
N ALA A 326 6.31 9.97 -23.90
CA ALA A 326 5.20 10.58 -23.17
C ALA A 326 5.04 9.98 -21.76
N PHE A 327 4.55 10.81 -20.84
CA PHE A 327 4.18 10.41 -19.50
C PHE A 327 2.69 10.04 -19.41
N ILE A 328 2.40 9.07 -18.55
CA ILE A 328 1.06 8.53 -18.27
C ILE A 328 0.80 8.68 -16.77
N GLY A 329 -0.45 8.90 -16.38
CA GLY A 329 -0.88 8.92 -14.98
C GLY A 329 -0.75 10.28 -14.30
N SER A 330 -0.69 11.36 -15.07
CA SER A 330 -0.73 12.73 -14.53
C SER A 330 -2.02 13.01 -13.75
N SER A 331 -3.13 12.36 -14.12
CA SER A 331 -4.42 12.42 -13.43
C SER A 331 -4.43 11.74 -12.06
N LEU A 332 -3.43 10.92 -11.75
CA LEU A 332 -3.27 10.21 -10.47
C LEU A 332 -2.35 10.96 -9.50
N ARG A 333 -1.78 12.10 -9.92
CA ARG A 333 -0.80 12.83 -9.14
C ARG A 333 -1.47 13.71 -8.09
N GLU A 334 -1.03 13.55 -6.84
CA GLU A 334 -1.44 14.37 -5.71
C GLU A 334 -0.49 15.57 -5.51
N ASP A 335 -0.91 16.54 -4.69
CA ASP A 335 -0.06 17.67 -4.35
C ASP A 335 1.20 17.23 -3.59
N THR A 336 2.37 17.61 -4.14
CA THR A 336 3.70 17.28 -3.64
C THR A 336 4.46 18.51 -3.13
N SER A 337 3.80 19.66 -3.05
CA SER A 337 4.40 20.96 -2.67
C SER A 337 5.08 20.96 -1.29
N ALA A 338 4.56 20.18 -0.33
CA ALA A 338 5.10 20.07 1.02
C ALA A 338 6.36 19.19 1.12
N ILE A 339 6.58 18.28 0.17
CA ILE A 339 7.64 17.25 0.24
C ILE A 339 9.03 17.85 0.47
N PRO A 340 9.48 18.91 -0.23
CA PRO A 340 10.81 19.48 0.00
C PRO A 340 11.05 19.98 1.43
N LYS A 341 10.02 20.50 2.11
CA LYS A 341 10.12 20.92 3.51
C LYS A 341 10.16 19.71 4.44
N LEU A 342 9.31 18.70 4.18
CA LEU A 342 9.24 17.47 4.98
C LEU A 342 10.53 16.65 4.88
N ILE A 343 11.16 16.57 3.71
CA ILE A 343 12.46 15.89 3.54
C ILE A 343 13.51 16.50 4.49
N LYS A 344 13.58 17.83 4.58
CA LYS A 344 14.52 18.51 5.49
C LYS A 344 14.25 18.10 6.93
N LEU A 345 12.98 18.11 7.35
CA LEU A 345 12.56 17.69 8.68
C LEU A 345 12.97 16.24 8.98
N TRP A 346 12.70 15.30 8.07
CA TRP A 346 13.04 13.89 8.27
C TRP A 346 14.54 13.69 8.41
N ARG A 347 15.35 14.38 7.59
CA ARG A 347 16.82 14.26 7.62
C ARG A 347 17.46 14.79 8.90
N TYR A 348 16.76 15.60 9.70
CA TYR A 348 17.23 15.96 11.05
C TYR A 348 17.13 14.81 12.04
N THR A 349 16.32 13.80 11.75
CA THR A 349 16.21 12.63 12.64
C THR A 349 17.36 11.65 12.40
N PRO A 350 17.94 11.05 13.45
CA PRO A 350 19.00 10.03 13.29
C PRO A 350 18.60 8.86 12.40
N LEU A 351 17.30 8.51 12.40
CA LEU A 351 16.73 7.43 11.60
C LEU A 351 16.83 7.63 10.10
N PHE A 352 16.86 8.87 9.62
CA PHE A 352 16.85 9.20 8.18
C PHE A 352 18.10 9.97 7.73
N ALA A 353 19.00 10.32 8.65
CA ALA A 353 20.18 11.12 8.34
C ALA A 353 21.08 10.51 7.24
N SER A 354 21.20 9.16 7.21
CA SER A 354 21.99 8.42 6.24
C SER A 354 21.22 7.95 5.00
N ILE A 355 19.90 8.15 4.97
CA ILE A 355 19.05 7.64 3.89
C ILE A 355 19.15 8.59 2.69
N PRO A 356 19.39 8.07 1.46
CA PRO A 356 19.44 8.91 0.27
C PRO A 356 18.14 9.69 0.07
N GLU A 357 18.27 10.98 -0.28
CA GLU A 357 17.13 11.89 -0.40
C GLU A 357 16.05 11.37 -1.37
N TRP A 358 16.46 10.76 -2.49
CA TRP A 358 15.53 10.21 -3.48
C TRP A 358 14.64 9.10 -2.89
N GLN A 359 15.14 8.31 -1.93
CA GLN A 359 14.34 7.27 -1.28
C GLN A 359 13.30 7.88 -0.34
N ILE A 360 13.68 8.93 0.40
CA ILE A 360 12.77 9.67 1.26
C ILE A 360 11.68 10.33 0.41
N ARG A 361 12.09 11.03 -0.66
CA ARG A 361 11.18 11.69 -1.62
C ARG A 361 10.18 10.70 -2.22
N ALA A 362 10.66 9.61 -2.80
CA ALA A 362 9.79 8.61 -3.41
C ALA A 362 8.84 7.95 -2.39
N SER A 363 9.28 7.76 -1.15
CA SER A 363 8.38 7.26 -0.08
C SER A 363 7.33 8.28 0.33
N MET A 364 7.67 9.58 0.33
CA MET A 364 6.71 10.64 0.61
C MET A 364 5.69 10.77 -0.53
N ILE A 365 6.11 10.60 -1.80
CA ILE A 365 5.20 10.54 -2.95
C ILE A 365 4.20 9.39 -2.76
N GLU A 366 4.65 8.18 -2.39
CA GLU A 366 3.74 7.08 -2.02
C GLU A 366 2.73 7.50 -0.96
N GLY A 367 3.19 8.17 0.10
CA GLY A 367 2.33 8.67 1.17
C GLY A 367 1.28 9.68 0.70
N THR A 368 1.61 10.54 -0.26
CA THR A 368 0.60 11.47 -0.82
C THR A 368 -0.57 10.74 -1.48
N LEU A 369 -0.34 9.56 -2.08
CA LEU A 369 -1.39 8.78 -2.73
C LEU A 369 -2.42 8.20 -1.74
N PHE A 370 -2.06 8.08 -0.46
CA PHE A 370 -3.02 7.67 0.58
C PHE A 370 -3.94 8.80 1.02
N ARG A 371 -3.63 10.07 0.72
CA ARG A 371 -4.41 11.23 1.18
C ARG A 371 -5.89 11.14 0.81
N PRO A 372 -6.30 10.82 -0.44
CA PRO A 372 -7.72 10.76 -0.77
C PRO A 372 -8.43 9.62 -0.04
N VAL A 373 -7.75 8.48 0.16
CA VAL A 373 -8.28 7.31 0.89
C VAL A 373 -8.54 7.66 2.36
N VAL A 374 -7.58 8.31 3.02
CA VAL A 374 -7.71 8.75 4.42
C VAL A 374 -8.76 9.86 4.53
N ARG A 375 -8.75 10.84 3.61
CA ARG A 375 -9.71 11.96 3.61
C ARG A 375 -11.16 11.51 3.45
N ALA A 376 -11.42 10.49 2.65
CA ALA A 376 -12.75 9.93 2.43
C ALA A 376 -13.36 9.31 3.71
N ARG A 377 -12.53 9.00 4.71
CA ARG A 377 -12.89 8.30 5.94
C ARG A 377 -12.74 9.15 7.21
N ARG A 378 -12.25 10.39 7.05
CA ARG A 378 -11.79 11.22 8.18
C ARG A 378 -12.89 11.71 9.12
N LEU A 379 -14.13 11.78 8.66
CA LEU A 379 -15.27 12.30 9.45
C LEU A 379 -16.24 11.20 9.88
N ASN A 380 -15.91 9.93 9.64
CA ASN A 380 -16.83 8.82 9.88
C ASN A 380 -17.12 8.63 11.38
N ILE A 381 -16.13 8.92 12.23
CA ILE A 381 -16.18 8.76 13.68
C ILE A 381 -16.43 10.11 14.37
N PHE A 382 -15.54 11.09 14.15
CA PHE A 382 -15.62 12.41 14.76
C PHE A 382 -16.06 13.46 13.74
N THR A 383 -17.16 14.16 14.02
CA THR A 383 -17.57 15.32 13.23
C THR A 383 -16.76 16.55 13.67
N ARG A 384 -16.04 17.19 12.75
CA ARG A 384 -15.24 18.38 13.07
C ARG A 384 -16.12 19.64 13.00
N LYS A 385 -16.72 20.04 14.12
CA LYS A 385 -17.34 21.37 14.29
C LYS A 385 -16.41 22.26 15.10
N GLY A 386 -16.03 23.42 14.56
CA GLY A 386 -15.29 24.44 15.30
C GLY A 386 -13.81 24.16 15.57
N VAL A 387 -13.15 23.35 14.73
CA VAL A 387 -11.75 22.91 14.92
C VAL A 387 -10.83 23.44 13.82
N GLU A 388 -9.52 23.58 14.11
CA GLU A 388 -8.52 24.09 13.17
C GLU A 388 -8.36 23.22 11.91
N GLU A 389 -7.76 23.81 10.87
CA GLU A 389 -7.44 23.15 9.61
C GLU A 389 -6.64 21.84 9.82
N ASP A 390 -6.85 20.88 8.92
CA ASP A 390 -6.32 19.50 8.91
C ASP A 390 -4.76 19.43 8.74
N LYS A 391 -3.97 20.23 9.48
CA LYS A 391 -2.50 20.38 9.32
C LYS A 391 -1.73 19.06 9.46
N TYR A 392 -2.25 18.11 10.23
CA TYR A 392 -1.64 16.78 10.41
C TYR A 392 -1.72 15.89 9.15
N PHE A 393 -2.58 16.22 8.17
CA PHE A 393 -2.69 15.48 6.90
C PHE A 393 -1.45 15.59 6.00
N ASP A 394 -0.57 16.56 6.26
CA ASP A 394 0.69 16.66 5.53
C ASP A 394 1.74 15.67 6.06
N ILE A 395 1.61 15.21 7.30
CA ILE A 395 2.60 14.39 8.01
C ILE A 395 2.15 12.92 8.11
N ILE A 396 0.90 12.66 8.53
CA ILE A 396 0.40 11.30 8.79
C ILE A 396 0.56 10.37 7.57
N PRO A 397 0.11 10.75 6.36
CA PRO A 397 0.16 9.85 5.21
C PRO A 397 1.59 9.55 4.74
N VAL A 398 2.55 10.44 5.01
CA VAL A 398 3.94 10.25 4.57
C VAL A 398 4.80 9.52 5.59
N ALA A 399 4.45 9.55 6.88
CA ALA A 399 5.24 8.93 7.94
C ALA A 399 5.35 7.40 7.78
N TRP A 400 4.22 6.73 7.54
CA TRP A 400 4.15 5.27 7.44
C TRP A 400 4.92 4.69 6.25
N PRO A 401 4.71 5.13 5.00
CA PRO A 401 5.45 4.61 3.86
C PRO A 401 6.95 4.90 3.95
N THR A 402 7.32 6.07 4.48
CA THR A 402 8.73 6.45 4.65
C THR A 402 9.47 5.54 5.62
N CYS A 403 8.85 5.16 6.73
CA CYS A 403 9.41 4.15 7.64
C CYS A 403 9.44 2.75 7.01
N ASN A 404 8.33 2.33 6.38
CA ASN A 404 8.18 1.02 5.75
C ASN A 404 9.22 0.75 4.65
N ASN A 405 9.46 1.73 3.78
CA ASN A 405 10.39 1.61 2.66
C ASN A 405 11.85 1.73 3.09
N ARG A 406 12.13 2.47 4.17
CA ARG A 406 13.48 2.55 4.76
C ARG A 406 13.97 1.18 5.20
N THR A 407 13.14 0.43 5.91
CA THR A 407 13.49 -0.90 6.44
C THR A 407 13.27 -2.02 5.43
N ARG A 408 12.79 -1.71 4.22
CA ARG A 408 12.43 -2.71 3.19
C ARG A 408 11.41 -3.74 3.70
N THR A 409 10.59 -3.35 4.68
CA THR A 409 9.59 -4.24 5.27
C THR A 409 8.48 -4.56 4.27
N PHE A 410 8.12 -3.57 3.43
CA PHE A 410 7.09 -3.70 2.39
C PHE A 410 5.78 -4.28 2.93
N ALA A 411 5.33 -3.75 4.06
CA ALA A 411 4.07 -4.11 4.68
C ALA A 411 2.89 -3.99 3.69
N PRO A 412 1.80 -4.76 3.92
CA PRO A 412 0.55 -4.62 3.17
C PRO A 412 0.05 -3.17 3.17
N SER A 413 -0.58 -2.73 2.09
CA SER A 413 -1.14 -1.38 2.03
C SER A 413 -2.28 -1.17 3.02
N CYS A 414 -3.05 -2.20 3.34
CA CYS A 414 -4.02 -2.16 4.43
C CYS A 414 -3.34 -1.84 5.77
N PHE A 415 -2.18 -2.43 6.06
CA PHE A 415 -1.44 -2.16 7.30
C PHE A 415 -0.98 -0.71 7.38
N LEU A 416 -0.43 -0.16 6.29
CA LEU A 416 -0.05 1.25 6.23
C LEU A 416 -1.27 2.16 6.42
N PHE A 417 -2.40 1.81 5.79
CA PHE A 417 -3.65 2.53 5.92
C PHE A 417 -4.21 2.49 7.35
N GLU A 418 -4.26 1.33 8.00
CA GLU A 418 -4.73 1.22 9.40
C GLU A 418 -3.83 2.01 10.35
N GLY A 419 -2.51 2.00 10.13
CA GLY A 419 -1.59 2.86 10.87
C GLY A 419 -1.87 4.35 10.70
N MET A 420 -2.19 4.79 9.47
CA MET A 420 -2.59 6.18 9.21
C MET A 420 -3.92 6.53 9.87
N MET A 421 -4.90 5.62 9.83
CA MET A 421 -6.20 5.82 10.48
C MET A 421 -6.08 5.86 12.00
N ALA A 422 -5.29 4.99 12.61
CA ALA A 422 -5.03 5.02 14.04
C ALA A 422 -4.41 6.37 14.44
N ALA A 423 -3.37 6.82 13.73
CA ALA A 423 -2.75 8.13 14.00
C ALA A 423 -3.75 9.28 13.84
N LEU A 424 -4.57 9.28 12.79
CA LEU A 424 -5.61 10.28 12.56
C LEU A 424 -6.64 10.31 13.69
N LEU A 425 -7.18 9.14 14.05
CA LEU A 425 -8.22 9.03 15.07
C LEU A 425 -7.71 9.39 16.46
N ASN A 426 -6.42 9.17 16.75
CA ASN A 426 -5.81 9.61 18.00
C ASN A 426 -5.80 11.13 18.13
N TYR A 427 -5.41 11.86 17.08
CA TYR A 427 -5.54 13.33 17.06
C TYR A 427 -6.99 13.77 17.24
N GLN A 428 -7.94 13.09 16.59
CA GLN A 428 -9.34 13.47 16.67
C GLN A 428 -9.99 13.17 18.02
N VAL A 429 -9.58 12.09 18.71
CA VAL A 429 -10.03 11.79 20.07
C VAL A 429 -9.57 12.87 21.03
N ASP A 430 -8.31 13.30 20.93
CA ASP A 430 -7.71 14.37 21.74
C ASP A 430 -8.54 15.66 21.60
N GLU A 431 -8.70 16.15 20.36
CA GLU A 431 -9.53 17.32 20.05
C GLU A 431 -10.98 17.17 20.55
N TRP A 432 -11.59 15.99 20.36
CA TRP A 432 -12.98 15.75 20.73
C TRP A 432 -13.18 15.68 22.24
N ILE A 433 -12.27 15.07 23.00
CA ILE A 433 -12.37 15.02 24.46
C ILE A 433 -12.24 16.42 25.04
N GLU A 434 -11.30 17.22 24.55
CA GLU A 434 -11.09 18.58 25.03
C GLU A 434 -12.24 19.52 24.65
N ALA A 435 -12.63 19.54 23.38
CA ALA A 435 -13.57 20.54 22.85
C ALA A 435 -15.05 20.16 23.01
N VAL A 436 -15.38 18.87 23.15
CA VAL A 436 -16.77 18.39 23.15
C VAL A 436 -17.11 17.65 24.44
N ALA A 437 -16.37 16.58 24.77
CA ALA A 437 -16.72 15.74 25.92
C ALA A 437 -16.50 16.49 27.25
N GLY A 438 -15.36 17.14 27.41
CA GLY A 438 -15.02 17.93 28.60
C GLY A 438 -15.98 19.11 28.82
N VAL A 439 -16.39 19.78 27.74
CA VAL A 439 -17.35 20.90 27.80
C VAL A 439 -18.74 20.41 28.21
N ASN A 440 -19.27 19.38 27.55
CA ASN A 440 -20.61 18.85 27.83
C ASN A 440 -20.73 18.20 29.22
N TYR A 441 -19.61 17.72 29.78
CA TYR A 441 -19.55 17.08 31.10
C TYR A 441 -18.83 17.95 32.14
N ALA A 442 -18.67 19.25 31.88
CA ALA A 442 -18.05 20.18 32.82
C ALA A 442 -18.76 20.15 34.18
N GLY A 443 -18.00 19.92 35.26
CA GLY A 443 -18.55 19.75 36.62
C GLY A 443 -19.24 18.40 36.90
N ASN A 444 -19.30 17.48 35.93
CA ASN A 444 -19.86 16.14 36.08
C ASN A 444 -18.94 15.05 35.49
N ILE A 445 -17.64 15.22 35.68
CA ILE A 445 -16.60 14.29 35.22
C ILE A 445 -16.79 12.84 35.67
N PRO A 446 -17.26 12.53 36.91
CA PRO A 446 -17.54 11.16 37.29
C PRO A 446 -18.58 10.47 36.40
N GLU A 447 -19.54 11.21 35.84
CA GLU A 447 -20.53 10.66 34.90
C GLU A 447 -19.93 10.41 33.51
N LEU A 448 -18.96 11.23 33.06
CA LEU A 448 -18.21 10.98 31.83
C LEU A 448 -17.41 9.67 31.94
N ARG A 449 -16.73 9.46 33.08
CA ARG A 449 -15.98 8.22 33.34
C ARG A 449 -16.88 6.99 33.29
N LYS A 450 -18.06 7.07 33.90
CA LYS A 450 -19.07 5.99 33.85
C LYS A 450 -19.60 5.77 32.44
N LEU A 451 -19.81 6.82 31.66
CA LEU A 451 -20.26 6.70 30.27
C LEU A 451 -19.24 5.93 29.44
N ILE A 452 -17.96 6.30 29.53
CA ILE A 452 -16.84 5.63 28.85
C ILE A 452 -16.81 4.14 29.21
N ASP A 453 -16.83 3.83 30.51
CA ASP A 453 -16.81 2.45 30.99
C ASP A 453 -18.03 1.65 30.51
N ALA A 454 -19.22 2.22 30.60
CA ALA A 454 -20.45 1.59 30.16
C ALA A 454 -20.44 1.30 28.65
N THR A 455 -19.94 2.24 27.83
CA THR A 455 -19.83 2.06 26.38
C THR A 455 -18.83 0.95 26.02
N ILE A 456 -17.66 0.93 26.67
CA ILE A 456 -16.67 -0.13 26.45
C ILE A 456 -17.22 -1.50 26.83
N VAL A 457 -17.84 -1.62 28.01
CA VAL A 457 -18.45 -2.88 28.47
C VAL A 457 -19.52 -3.33 27.49
N SER A 458 -20.47 -2.45 27.15
CA SER A 458 -21.57 -2.75 26.23
C SER A 458 -21.09 -3.28 24.89
N ILE A 459 -20.09 -2.63 24.29
CA ILE A 459 -19.55 -3.04 22.98
C ILE A 459 -18.72 -4.31 23.13
N SER A 460 -17.89 -4.45 24.17
CA SER A 460 -17.05 -5.63 24.37
C SER A 460 -17.89 -6.92 24.55
N GLU A 461 -19.02 -6.84 25.24
CA GLU A 461 -19.91 -7.97 25.51
C GLU A 461 -20.87 -8.27 24.35
N GLU A 462 -21.01 -7.35 23.40
CA GLU A 462 -21.89 -7.53 22.24
C GLU A 462 -21.40 -8.68 21.34
N LYS A 463 -22.18 -9.75 21.28
CA LYS A 463 -21.84 -10.99 20.56
C LYS A 463 -22.01 -10.90 19.03
N SER A 464 -22.58 -9.82 18.50
CA SER A 464 -22.96 -9.77 17.09
C SER A 464 -21.78 -9.37 16.19
N PRO A 465 -21.33 -10.22 15.23
CA PRO A 465 -20.21 -9.91 14.35
C PRO A 465 -20.60 -9.20 13.05
N ASN A 466 -21.90 -9.08 12.72
CA ASN A 466 -22.28 -8.82 11.34
C ASN A 466 -22.51 -7.33 11.04
N GLY A 467 -21.54 -6.74 10.33
CA GLY A 467 -21.71 -5.53 9.52
C GLY A 467 -21.61 -4.19 10.24
N VAL A 468 -21.51 -4.16 11.58
CA VAL A 468 -21.43 -2.88 12.34
C VAL A 468 -20.14 -2.12 12.02
N TYR A 469 -19.03 -2.82 11.79
CA TYR A 469 -17.78 -2.19 11.36
C TYR A 469 -17.89 -1.66 9.92
N ASP A 470 -18.51 -2.43 9.03
CA ASP A 470 -18.66 -2.04 7.62
C ASP A 470 -19.60 -0.84 7.46
N THR A 471 -20.66 -0.74 8.27
CA THR A 471 -21.58 0.41 8.26
C THR A 471 -20.87 1.71 8.64
N LEU A 472 -19.92 1.68 9.59
CA LEU A 472 -19.09 2.85 9.94
C LEU A 472 -18.33 3.40 8.73
N TRP A 473 -17.96 2.55 7.77
CA TRP A 473 -17.19 2.94 6.60
C TRP A 473 -18.02 3.17 5.33
N GLN A 474 -19.27 2.71 5.28
CA GLN A 474 -20.18 2.91 4.15
C GLN A 474 -20.98 4.22 4.22
N GLU A 475 -21.33 4.72 5.42
CA GLU A 475 -22.21 5.89 5.60
C GLU A 475 -21.70 7.21 4.99
N SER A 476 -20.40 7.33 4.71
CA SER A 476 -19.80 8.55 4.12
C SER A 476 -19.69 8.54 2.60
N ALA A 477 -19.87 7.39 1.94
CA ALA A 477 -19.86 7.31 0.48
C ALA A 477 -21.19 7.77 -0.15
N ALA A 478 -22.29 7.77 0.61
CA ALA A 478 -23.64 8.04 0.11
C ALA A 478 -24.09 9.51 0.20
N ASN A 479 -23.45 10.33 1.03
CA ASN A 479 -23.87 11.72 1.25
C ASN A 479 -22.79 12.70 0.81
N GLY A 480 -22.92 13.15 -0.44
CA GLY A 480 -22.24 14.35 -0.93
C GLY A 480 -22.44 15.49 0.08
N ILE A 481 -21.32 16.09 0.46
CA ILE A 481 -21.21 17.15 1.46
C ILE A 481 -22.21 18.28 1.13
N SER A 482 -23.27 18.42 1.93
CA SER A 482 -23.96 19.69 2.06
C SER A 482 -23.39 20.41 3.29
N GLU A 483 -22.49 21.35 3.03
CA GLU A 483 -22.15 22.41 3.97
C GLU A 483 -23.39 23.29 4.17
N SER A 484 -24.27 22.91 5.09
CA SER A 484 -25.17 23.89 5.71
C SER A 484 -25.75 23.35 6.99
N THR A 485 -25.32 23.89 8.12
CA THR A 485 -26.25 24.34 9.16
C THR A 485 -25.55 25.40 10.00
N ASN A 486 -26.01 26.65 9.83
CA ASN A 486 -25.67 27.79 10.66
C ASN A 486 -25.97 27.49 12.13
N GLY A 487 -24.96 27.50 12.99
CA GLY A 487 -25.11 27.49 14.43
C GLY A 487 -24.69 28.85 15.00
N SER A 488 -25.65 29.60 15.56
CA SER A 488 -25.39 30.82 16.32
C SER A 488 -24.51 30.53 17.55
N PRO A 489 -23.67 31.48 18.00
CA PRO A 489 -22.80 31.29 19.15
C PRO A 489 -23.61 31.30 20.45
N VAL A 490 -23.55 30.21 21.21
CA VAL A 490 -24.10 30.15 22.56
C VAL A 490 -23.04 30.69 23.52
N ASN A 491 -23.23 31.93 23.98
CA ASN A 491 -22.47 32.48 25.11
C ASN A 491 -22.89 31.76 26.40
N GLY A 492 -21.96 30.98 26.96
CA GLY A 492 -22.13 30.35 28.27
C GLY A 492 -21.95 31.35 29.41
N THR A 493 -23.04 31.71 30.08
CA THR A 493 -23.00 32.22 31.45
C THR A 493 -23.29 31.07 32.41
N THR A 494 -22.26 30.67 33.16
CA THR A 494 -22.29 29.68 34.24
C THR A 494 -23.13 30.20 35.41
N ASN A 495 -24.21 29.50 35.77
CA ASN A 495 -24.80 29.61 37.10
C ASN A 495 -25.04 28.21 37.67
N GLY A 496 -24.53 28.02 38.89
CA GLY A 496 -24.48 26.77 39.61
C GLY A 496 -25.84 26.14 39.88
N GLY A 497 -25.89 24.84 39.60
CA GLY A 497 -26.93 23.90 39.97
C GLY A 497 -26.59 22.60 39.25
N HIS A 498 -26.55 21.47 39.95
CA HIS A 498 -26.40 20.14 39.35
C HIS A 498 -27.61 19.85 38.44
N SER A 499 -27.67 20.44 37.25
CA SER A 499 -28.62 20.03 36.23
C SER A 499 -28.13 18.72 35.64
N ALA A 500 -29.01 17.72 35.59
CA ALA A 500 -28.77 16.54 34.79
C ALA A 500 -28.31 16.96 33.39
N ILE A 501 -27.26 16.30 32.89
CA ILE A 501 -26.75 16.53 31.53
C ILE A 501 -27.92 16.30 30.58
N ASP A 502 -28.24 17.29 29.76
CA ASP A 502 -29.36 17.17 28.84
C ASP A 502 -29.08 16.11 27.77
N GLU A 503 -30.16 15.57 27.19
CA GLU A 503 -30.08 14.45 26.25
C GLU A 503 -29.33 14.81 24.96
N ALA A 504 -29.31 16.09 24.55
CA ALA A 504 -28.59 16.51 23.35
C ALA A 504 -27.08 16.52 23.61
N SER A 505 -26.64 17.12 24.72
CA SER A 505 -25.25 17.12 25.19
C SER A 505 -24.74 15.69 25.41
N ARG A 506 -25.56 14.82 26.04
CA ARG A 506 -25.23 13.40 26.20
C ARG A 506 -25.04 12.70 24.85
N ARG A 507 -25.91 12.96 23.87
CA ARG A 507 -25.85 12.34 22.54
C ARG A 507 -24.64 12.80 21.75
N GLU A 508 -24.27 14.08 21.85
CA GLU A 508 -23.10 14.66 21.17
C GLU A 508 -21.79 14.00 21.63
N VAL A 509 -21.75 13.47 22.85
CA VAL A 509 -20.63 12.68 23.38
C VAL A 509 -20.78 11.18 23.09
N LEU A 510 -21.95 10.61 23.38
CA LEU A 510 -22.16 9.16 23.27
C LEU A 510 -22.00 8.63 21.85
N VAL A 511 -22.42 9.38 20.82
CA VAL A 511 -22.38 8.89 19.43
C VAL A 511 -20.94 8.73 18.93
N PRO A 512 -20.07 9.77 18.96
CA PRO A 512 -18.67 9.62 18.55
C PRO A 512 -17.91 8.60 19.40
N LEU A 513 -18.14 8.57 20.72
CA LEU A 513 -17.56 7.58 21.62
C LEU A 513 -17.92 6.15 21.22
N THR A 514 -19.21 5.89 20.94
CA THR A 514 -19.68 4.58 20.48
C THR A 514 -18.99 4.20 19.18
N LYS A 515 -18.94 5.10 18.20
CA LYS A 515 -18.27 4.85 16.92
C LYS A 515 -16.78 4.54 17.08
N PHE A 516 -16.07 5.28 17.94
CA PHE A 516 -14.64 5.07 18.18
C PHE A 516 -14.37 3.74 18.88
N VAL A 517 -15.12 3.42 19.93
CA VAL A 517 -14.99 2.14 20.65
C VAL A 517 -15.38 0.97 19.75
N THR A 518 -16.42 1.10 18.93
CA THR A 518 -16.79 0.09 17.93
C THR A 518 -15.69 -0.08 16.89
N HIS A 519 -15.11 1.00 16.36
CA HIS A 519 -13.98 0.91 15.44
C HIS A 519 -12.82 0.14 16.08
N ALA A 520 -12.45 0.46 17.31
CA ALA A 520 -11.34 -0.20 18.01
C ALA A 520 -11.59 -1.68 18.33
N LEU A 521 -12.78 -2.03 18.85
CA LEU A 521 -13.05 -3.36 19.40
C LEU A 521 -13.75 -4.32 18.42
N LYS A 522 -14.41 -3.79 17.38
CA LYS A 522 -15.12 -4.58 16.38
C LYS A 522 -14.44 -4.57 15.01
N HIS A 523 -13.22 -4.04 14.93
CA HIS A 523 -12.38 -4.19 13.74
C HIS A 523 -12.22 -5.69 13.40
N PRO A 524 -12.42 -6.13 12.15
CA PRO A 524 -12.38 -7.55 11.77
C PRO A 524 -11.12 -8.29 12.22
N ALA A 525 -9.96 -7.64 12.06
CA ALA A 525 -8.68 -8.19 12.52
C ALA A 525 -8.59 -8.29 14.06
N ILE A 526 -9.21 -7.38 14.81
CA ILE A 526 -9.24 -7.48 16.29
C ILE A 526 -10.12 -8.65 16.70
N LEU A 527 -11.28 -8.82 16.07
CA LEU A 527 -12.17 -9.97 16.30
C LEU A 527 -11.52 -11.31 15.95
N SER A 528 -10.58 -11.30 15.00
CA SER A 528 -9.82 -12.48 14.57
C SER A 528 -8.47 -12.65 15.29
N ALA A 529 -8.08 -11.71 16.16
CA ALA A 529 -6.88 -11.82 16.98
C ALA A 529 -7.11 -12.76 18.17
N SER A 530 -6.05 -13.07 18.91
CA SER A 530 -6.15 -13.96 20.06
C SER A 530 -7.00 -13.36 21.19
N ALA A 531 -7.51 -14.21 22.08
CA ALA A 531 -8.25 -13.75 23.26
C ALA A 531 -7.40 -12.85 24.18
N TRP A 532 -6.08 -13.05 24.20
CA TRP A 532 -5.18 -12.20 24.96
C TRP A 532 -5.07 -10.82 24.32
N ASP A 533 -4.82 -10.77 23.00
CA ASP A 533 -4.68 -9.52 22.24
C ASP A 533 -5.97 -8.69 22.31
N GLN A 534 -7.14 -9.33 22.10
CA GLN A 534 -8.45 -8.68 22.23
C GLN A 534 -8.68 -8.05 23.61
N LYS A 535 -8.35 -8.80 24.67
CA LYS A 535 -8.46 -8.31 26.05
C LYS A 535 -7.50 -7.16 26.30
N ASN A 536 -6.29 -7.24 25.78
CA ASN A 536 -5.27 -6.22 25.98
C ASN A 536 -5.66 -4.91 25.29
N VAL A 537 -6.13 -4.97 24.04
CA VAL A 537 -6.67 -3.79 23.32
C VAL A 537 -7.81 -3.16 24.10
N THR A 538 -8.74 -3.96 24.63
CA THR A 538 -9.85 -3.46 25.44
C THR A 538 -9.37 -2.75 26.72
N CYS A 539 -8.38 -3.32 27.40
CA CYS A 539 -7.79 -2.74 28.61
C CYS A 539 -7.10 -1.42 28.31
N GLU A 540 -6.24 -1.38 27.29
CA GLU A 540 -5.46 -0.21 26.92
C GLU A 540 -6.31 0.91 26.34
N LEU A 541 -7.37 0.58 25.58
CA LEU A 541 -8.37 1.56 25.13
C LEU A 541 -9.09 2.21 26.32
N ARG A 542 -9.45 1.42 27.34
CA ARG A 542 -10.08 1.94 28.55
C ARG A 542 -9.12 2.86 29.31
N ILE A 543 -7.86 2.44 29.48
CA ILE A 543 -6.82 3.26 30.13
C ILE A 543 -6.68 4.58 29.38
N TYR A 544 -6.47 4.53 28.05
CA TYR A 544 -6.35 5.69 27.18
C TYR A 544 -7.49 6.71 27.35
N LEU A 545 -8.75 6.27 27.23
CA LEU A 545 -9.89 7.18 27.36
C LEU A 545 -10.07 7.72 28.79
N GLN A 546 -9.73 6.93 29.82
CA GLN A 546 -9.82 7.38 31.22
C GLN A 546 -8.68 8.32 31.62
N THR A 547 -7.49 8.20 31.01
CA THR A 547 -6.35 9.09 31.25
C THR A 547 -6.54 10.43 30.55
N HIS A 548 -7.18 10.46 29.39
CA HIS A 548 -7.74 11.68 28.79
C HIS A 548 -8.61 12.47 29.76
N VAL A 549 -9.58 11.82 30.39
CA VAL A 549 -10.42 12.48 31.40
C VAL A 549 -9.59 12.96 32.61
N THR A 550 -8.56 12.21 33.00
CA THR A 550 -7.67 12.58 34.10
C THR A 550 -6.83 13.82 33.76
N GLN A 551 -6.26 13.88 32.55
CA GLN A 551 -5.52 15.03 32.07
C GLN A 551 -6.42 16.28 32.04
N SER A 552 -7.68 16.18 31.61
CA SER A 552 -8.63 17.29 31.65
C SER A 552 -8.90 17.80 33.08
N GLU A 553 -9.00 16.89 34.06
CA GLU A 553 -9.11 17.28 35.49
C GLU A 553 -7.84 18.00 35.96
N ASP A 554 -6.66 17.50 35.59
CA ASP A 554 -5.38 18.09 35.98
C ASP A 554 -5.18 19.48 35.33
N ASN A 555 -5.59 19.66 34.07
CA ASN A 555 -5.62 20.96 33.38
C ASN A 555 -6.55 21.96 34.10
N GLU A 556 -7.72 21.53 34.56
CA GLU A 556 -8.64 22.39 35.31
C GLU A 556 -8.07 22.80 36.68
N LEU A 557 -7.41 21.87 37.38
CA LEU A 557 -6.69 22.18 38.62
C LEU A 557 -5.56 23.19 38.37
N LEU A 558 -4.85 23.09 37.24
CA LEU A 558 -3.81 24.04 36.85
C LEU A 558 -4.42 25.43 36.57
N LYS A 559 -5.52 25.51 35.81
CA LYS A 559 -6.27 26.75 35.56
C LYS A 559 -6.71 27.44 36.85
N GLN A 560 -7.15 26.66 37.83
CA GLN A 560 -7.56 27.15 39.15
C GLN A 560 -6.39 27.50 40.07
N ARG A 561 -5.13 27.35 39.62
CA ARG A 561 -3.90 27.49 40.41
C ARG A 561 -3.86 26.58 41.64
N GLN A 562 -4.55 25.44 41.55
CA GLN A 562 -4.60 24.42 42.58
C GLN A 562 -3.63 23.27 42.29
N PHE A 563 -3.05 23.20 41.10
CA PHE A 563 -2.01 22.24 40.74
C PHE A 563 -0.69 22.57 41.46
N THR A 564 -0.58 22.14 42.72
CA THR A 564 0.53 22.39 43.65
C THR A 564 0.97 21.07 44.30
N ASP A 565 2.13 21.03 44.96
CA ASP A 565 2.74 19.83 45.58
C ASP A 565 1.79 19.01 46.48
N GLY A 566 0.72 19.63 47.02
CA GLY A 566 -0.28 18.95 47.86
C GLY A 566 -1.51 18.40 47.12
N VAL A 567 -1.69 18.77 45.84
CA VAL A 567 -2.85 18.43 45.00
C VAL A 567 -2.44 17.59 43.79
N MET A 568 -1.17 17.63 43.38
CA MET A 568 -0.63 16.72 42.37
C MET A 568 -0.84 15.27 42.83
N ARG A 569 -1.50 14.48 41.97
CA ARG A 569 -1.82 13.08 42.29
C ARG A 569 -0.56 12.22 42.35
N GLU A 570 0.48 12.59 41.61
CA GLU A 570 1.70 11.81 41.38
C GLU A 570 2.92 12.73 41.18
N HIS A 571 4.13 12.20 41.40
CA HIS A 571 5.41 12.86 41.09
C HIS A 571 5.77 12.67 39.60
N PHE A 572 6.67 13.50 39.05
CA PHE A 572 6.95 13.56 37.61
C PHE A 572 7.22 12.18 36.99
N PHE A 573 8.12 11.39 37.61
CA PHE A 573 8.49 10.07 37.09
C PHE A 573 7.30 9.14 36.91
N ARG A 574 6.33 9.20 37.83
CA ARG A 574 5.14 8.35 37.76
C ARG A 574 4.17 8.90 36.73
N TRP A 575 3.83 10.18 36.81
CA TRP A 575 2.92 10.85 35.87
C TRP A 575 3.34 10.67 34.41
N VAL A 576 4.63 10.88 34.09
CA VAL A 576 5.14 10.76 32.72
C VAL A 576 5.08 9.31 32.19
N ARG A 577 5.01 8.32 33.09
CA ARG A 577 4.92 6.89 32.76
C ARG A 577 3.51 6.31 32.93
N THR A 578 2.53 7.10 33.36
CA THR A 578 1.13 6.68 33.55
C THR A 578 0.24 7.66 32.80
N THR A 579 -0.46 8.57 33.49
CA THR A 579 -1.41 9.55 32.95
C THR A 579 -0.94 10.15 31.64
N SER A 580 0.31 10.64 31.60
CA SER A 580 0.83 11.34 30.44
C SER A 580 1.19 10.42 29.27
N ALA A 581 1.92 9.33 29.52
CA ALA A 581 2.25 8.34 28.49
C ALA A 581 0.98 7.70 27.91
N ASP A 582 0.06 7.33 28.78
CA ASP A 582 -1.19 6.67 28.42
C ASP A 582 -2.13 7.63 27.69
N HIS A 583 -2.11 8.93 27.98
CA HIS A 583 -2.85 9.97 27.25
C HIS A 583 -2.35 10.16 25.81
N THR A 584 -1.06 9.94 25.54
CA THR A 584 -0.48 10.15 24.18
C THR A 584 -0.86 9.07 23.16
N SER A 585 -1.85 8.23 23.44
CA SER A 585 -2.37 7.13 22.60
C SER A 585 -1.38 6.02 22.23
N ALA A 586 -0.11 6.17 22.56
CA ALA A 586 0.97 5.28 22.12
C ALA A 586 0.76 3.83 22.60
N THR A 587 0.36 3.65 23.86
CA THR A 587 0.12 2.33 24.47
C THR A 587 -1.08 1.63 23.86
N TYR A 588 -2.22 2.32 23.76
CA TYR A 588 -3.40 1.82 23.05
C TYR A 588 -3.10 1.46 21.59
N THR A 589 -2.47 2.36 20.84
CA THR A 589 -2.17 2.17 19.41
C THR A 589 -1.21 1.01 19.20
N PHE A 590 -0.19 0.88 20.05
CA PHE A 590 0.74 -0.25 19.99
C PHE A 590 0.02 -1.58 20.15
N ASN A 591 -0.91 -1.67 21.10
CA ASN A 591 -1.67 -2.90 21.34
C ASN A 591 -2.71 -3.17 20.24
N PHE A 592 -3.35 -2.12 19.71
CA PHE A 592 -4.21 -2.25 18.53
C PHE A 592 -3.43 -2.81 17.33
N ILE A 593 -2.26 -2.22 17.01
CA ILE A 593 -1.39 -2.69 15.94
C ILE A 593 -0.87 -4.11 16.20
N SER A 594 -0.51 -4.44 17.46
CA SER A 594 -0.08 -5.79 17.83
C SER A 594 -1.18 -6.81 17.55
N ALA A 595 -2.43 -6.51 17.90
CA ALA A 595 -3.57 -7.38 17.59
C ALA A 595 -3.81 -7.52 16.07
N LEU A 596 -3.61 -6.45 15.28
CA LEU A 596 -3.64 -6.57 13.81
C LEU A 596 -2.56 -7.54 13.30
N LEU A 597 -1.34 -7.45 13.84
CA LEU A 597 -0.23 -8.32 13.47
C LEU A 597 -0.49 -9.78 13.90
N GLY A 598 -0.98 -10.01 15.11
CA GLY A 598 -1.38 -11.34 15.58
C GLY A 598 -2.45 -11.97 14.68
N SER A 599 -3.45 -11.18 14.26
CA SER A 599 -4.47 -11.65 13.32
C SER A 599 -3.92 -11.96 11.92
N TRP A 600 -3.12 -11.06 11.35
CA TRP A 600 -2.71 -11.15 9.93
C TRP A 600 -1.50 -12.04 9.70
N ILE A 601 -0.53 -12.03 10.61
CA ILE A 601 0.75 -12.72 10.46
C ILE A 601 0.73 -14.03 11.25
N GLU A 602 0.24 -13.99 12.49
CA GLU A 602 0.23 -15.15 13.40
C GLU A 602 -1.06 -15.98 13.29
N ASN A 603 -1.90 -15.73 12.29
CA ASN A 603 -3.16 -16.44 12.02
C ASN A 603 -4.13 -16.46 13.22
N GLY A 604 -4.18 -15.37 13.97
CA GLY A 604 -5.05 -15.22 15.14
C GLY A 604 -4.44 -15.70 16.46
N GLU A 605 -3.18 -16.13 16.44
CA GLU A 605 -2.40 -16.36 17.66
C GLU A 605 -1.88 -15.05 18.26
N ASP A 606 -1.34 -15.13 19.48
CA ASP A 606 -0.75 -13.99 20.18
C ASP A 606 0.38 -13.36 19.35
N CYS A 607 0.33 -12.05 19.13
CA CYS A 607 1.43 -11.31 18.47
C CYS A 607 2.78 -11.48 19.19
N PHE A 608 2.76 -11.63 20.51
CA PHE A 608 3.92 -11.92 21.35
C PHE A 608 3.67 -13.23 22.10
N PRO A 609 4.15 -14.40 21.60
CA PRO A 609 3.73 -15.70 22.12
C PRO A 609 4.04 -15.94 23.60
N SER A 610 5.17 -15.44 24.09
CA SER A 610 5.63 -15.70 25.47
C SER A 610 5.36 -14.55 26.44
N THR A 611 5.23 -14.87 27.74
CA THR A 611 5.15 -13.87 28.81
C THR A 611 6.34 -12.91 28.81
N GLN A 612 7.52 -13.42 28.46
CA GLN A 612 8.74 -12.62 28.40
C GLN A 612 8.69 -11.60 27.25
N GLU A 613 8.26 -12.01 26.06
CA GLU A 613 8.07 -11.12 24.92
C GLU A 613 7.00 -10.07 25.20
N LYS A 614 5.85 -10.48 25.76
CA LYS A 614 4.79 -9.55 26.20
C LYS A 614 5.31 -8.50 27.18
N TYR A 615 6.10 -8.93 28.17
CA TYR A 615 6.69 -8.02 29.15
C TYR A 615 7.64 -7.02 28.49
N TYR A 616 8.56 -7.49 27.64
CA TYR A 616 9.51 -6.59 26.97
C TYR A 616 8.84 -5.66 25.96
N ALA A 617 7.86 -6.15 25.21
CA ALA A 617 7.09 -5.34 24.28
C ALA A 617 6.35 -4.20 25.01
N ALA A 618 5.64 -4.53 26.10
CA ALA A 618 4.96 -3.53 26.92
C ALA A 618 5.94 -2.54 27.56
N ALA A 619 7.06 -3.02 28.11
CA ALA A 619 8.07 -2.15 28.72
C ALA A 619 8.71 -1.20 27.70
N ALA A 620 9.01 -1.68 26.49
CA ALA A 620 9.55 -0.87 25.41
C ALA A 620 8.53 0.17 24.94
N CYS A 621 7.27 -0.23 24.74
CA CYS A 621 6.18 0.67 24.38
C CYS A 621 6.02 1.79 25.43
N GLN A 622 5.95 1.45 26.71
CA GLN A 622 5.81 2.45 27.78
C GLN A 622 6.96 3.45 27.81
N HIS A 623 8.18 2.95 27.58
CA HIS A 623 9.35 3.83 27.54
C HIS A 623 9.30 4.79 26.35
N LEU A 624 8.92 4.30 25.16
CA LEU A 624 8.75 5.13 23.97
C LEU A 624 7.61 6.14 24.14
N ALA A 625 6.50 5.76 24.78
CA ALA A 625 5.39 6.66 25.09
C ALA A 625 5.82 7.79 26.02
N ALA A 626 6.53 7.47 27.10
CA ALA A 626 7.08 8.48 28.01
C ALA A 626 8.08 9.40 27.30
N MET A 627 8.96 8.86 26.44
CA MET A 627 9.88 9.67 25.64
C MET A 627 9.14 10.61 24.67
N CYS A 628 8.15 10.08 23.94
CA CYS A 628 7.32 10.86 23.04
C CYS A 628 6.68 12.04 23.76
N ARG A 629 6.11 11.79 24.94
CA ARG A 629 5.53 12.83 25.78
C ARG A 629 6.53 13.89 26.19
N MET A 630 7.71 13.50 26.69
CA MET A 630 8.73 14.46 27.12
C MET A 630 9.20 15.38 25.96
N TYR A 631 9.35 14.83 24.75
CA TYR A 631 9.71 15.63 23.58
C TYR A 631 8.57 16.54 23.13
N ASN A 632 7.33 16.06 23.16
CA ASN A 632 6.15 16.88 22.87
C ASN A 632 6.08 18.06 23.85
N ASP A 633 6.12 17.78 25.16
CA ASP A 633 6.07 18.77 26.22
C ASP A 633 7.19 19.81 26.12
N HIS A 634 8.40 19.39 25.77
CA HIS A 634 9.49 20.32 25.55
C HIS A 634 9.22 21.27 24.37
N GLY A 635 8.66 20.76 23.27
CA GLY A 635 8.31 21.54 22.09
C GLY A 635 7.08 22.42 22.28
N SER A 636 6.17 22.06 23.18
CA SER A 636 4.89 22.75 23.41
C SER A 636 4.85 23.61 24.68
N ALA A 637 5.92 23.64 25.49
CA ALA A 637 5.92 24.27 26.83
C ALA A 637 5.30 25.68 26.88
N VAL A 638 5.59 26.54 25.89
CA VAL A 638 5.03 27.90 25.83
C VAL A 638 3.53 27.87 25.55
N ARG A 639 3.10 27.10 24.55
CA ARG A 639 1.68 26.95 24.20
C ARG A 639 0.90 26.38 25.39
N ASP A 640 1.40 25.32 26.00
CA ASP A 640 0.72 24.64 27.09
C ASP A 640 0.59 25.55 28.33
N HIS A 641 1.57 26.42 28.57
CA HIS A 641 1.46 27.45 29.60
C HIS A 641 0.31 28.43 29.31
N ASP A 642 0.22 28.93 28.08
CA ASP A 642 -0.81 29.88 27.66
C ASP A 642 -2.22 29.27 27.68
N GLU A 643 -2.33 27.99 27.33
CA GLU A 643 -3.58 27.22 27.32
C GLU A 643 -3.94 26.61 28.69
N ALA A 644 -3.02 26.71 29.66
CA ALA A 644 -3.09 26.06 30.97
C ALA A 644 -3.31 24.54 30.87
N ASN A 645 -2.56 23.91 29.98
CA ASN A 645 -2.43 22.47 29.84
C ASN A 645 -1.24 21.98 30.67
N VAL A 646 -1.45 20.93 31.47
CA VAL A 646 -0.39 20.35 32.30
C VAL A 646 0.71 19.77 31.43
N ASN A 647 1.93 20.23 31.68
CA ASN A 647 3.13 19.87 30.94
C ASN A 647 4.20 19.35 31.91
N SER A 648 5.13 18.53 31.41
CA SER A 648 6.27 18.01 32.17
C SER A 648 6.99 19.09 33.00
N VAL A 649 7.12 20.32 32.50
CA VAL A 649 7.84 21.38 33.21
C VAL A 649 7.01 22.13 34.27
N ASP A 650 5.76 21.73 34.52
CA ASP A 650 4.94 22.23 35.65
C ASP A 650 5.25 21.49 36.97
N PHE A 651 6.02 20.40 36.89
CA PHE A 651 6.34 19.57 38.05
C PHE A 651 7.43 20.21 38.94
N PRO A 652 7.28 20.18 40.28
CA PRO A 652 8.17 20.87 41.22
C PRO A 652 9.63 20.41 41.13
N GLU A 653 9.85 19.18 40.67
CA GLU A 653 11.17 18.60 40.43
C GLU A 653 12.02 19.41 39.43
N PHE A 654 11.40 20.21 38.57
CA PHE A 654 12.08 21.10 37.62
C PHE A 654 12.32 22.52 38.15
N GLY A 655 11.92 22.79 39.40
CA GLY A 655 12.03 24.10 40.04
C GLY A 655 10.85 25.04 39.71
N PRO A 656 10.84 26.26 40.27
CA PRO A 656 9.83 27.25 39.95
C PRO A 656 9.95 27.65 38.47
N ARG A 657 8.81 27.70 37.76
CA ARG A 657 8.73 28.36 36.45
C ARG A 657 8.89 29.87 36.56
#